data_AF-A0A974PK27-F1
#
_entry.id   AF-A0A974PK27-F1
#
_cell.length_a   1.000
_cell.length_b   1.000
_cell.length_c   1.000
_cell.angle_alpha   90.00
_cell.angle_beta   90.00
_cell.angle_gamma   90.00
#
_symmetry.space_group_name_H-M   'P 1'
#
loop_
_entity.id
_entity.type
_entity.pdbx_description
1 polymer ?
#
loop_
_entity_poly.entity_id
_entity_poly.type
_entity_poly.pdbx_seq_one_letter_code
_entity_poly.pdbx_strand_id
1 'polypeptide(L)'
;MTDTVRLSFDIGGTFTDFVLQDPARGRTRFWKTLSTPHAPEKAVVKGIKELLEAEGVPASRVGMLLHATTVATNAILERKGSKTALITTKGFRDVLLLGRQKRYSTYNMHLAKPEPLIQRRDIFELDERMFLRGRAPKAPNAAEIDALLAQITQAGYEAVAVCLLHAYQDPAHERLVGERAQALGLAIDVSLSSDVSPRYREYERTSTVVANAYVKPIVARYVKRLETALKAEGIGADLYIMQSNGGLVSPELATGMPVRIVESGPAAGVLMCRAVGIEENIKDLLTFDMGGTTAKLGAIDNGEPAILPTFEVDQVQYTKGSGLPLNISAIELLEIGAGGGSIATPHLGGIRIGPESAGSEPGPVCYGRGGTKPTVTDANLVLGYLNPGAFNGGNMQLDLAGAREAIRVHVAGPLGLSIEEAALGIHLMATANMDRALRIVSVERGRDPRRYALVGFGGAGPVHAARLARSLNIPQLILPRGAGVGSAVGLLAADPKVDYALTRLIPIAPGSATAIRLLRDELRARADSDLDRLSGTGERTRGLVASARYTGQGYEISFPVPDPDMPEAEFLASFRAAFGEAYKRTYGYHDAERAIEAVDWTFHAALGIGAGLSATSTQGDGDSVIGRRRAWFDPGTQGIEIDIHDRYRMAPGVAVTGPCVIEEAETTIVLLAGDRAEISACGNLVIAIGGRHERQSHHPVAGLEHPRLHRRGNGLNPAPHRLLGSRARGGRLLHRRVRPSRPPAFAGQFHPRPSRLHAGGGGHRLRHVSRRDAEARRCGGAQRQRPRLRSFPRLLHGDAGLRGRPLLRLDRQHRPSCGRGRRGAGLAEGHRCDRGLSGRHPHPAGEAGARRRVRCRADAHHHRQCAHPGGGGRRSRRPAQRQ
;
A
#
# COMPACT_ATOMS: atom_id res chain seq x y z
N MET A 1 -1.77 35.18 11.13
CA MET A 1 -1.99 33.74 10.80
C MET A 1 -1.66 32.79 11.95
N THR A 2 -1.14 33.27 13.09
CA THR A 2 -0.64 32.44 14.20
C THR A 2 -1.70 31.75 15.06
N ASP A 3 -2.99 31.97 14.82
CA ASP A 3 -4.08 31.61 15.74
C ASP A 3 -4.97 30.43 15.25
N THR A 4 -4.53 29.69 14.23
CA THR A 4 -5.22 28.50 13.73
C THR A 4 -4.55 27.21 14.21
N VAL A 5 -5.37 26.19 14.45
CA VAL A 5 -4.92 24.82 14.75
C VAL A 5 -4.88 23.97 13.48
N ARG A 6 -4.02 22.96 13.48
CA ARG A 6 -3.96 21.89 12.47
C ARG A 6 -4.53 20.62 13.09
N LEU A 7 -5.31 19.85 12.33
CA LEU A 7 -5.86 18.58 12.79
C LEU A 7 -5.68 17.51 11.73
N SER A 8 -5.10 16.38 12.10
CA SER A 8 -4.97 15.20 11.23
C SER A 8 -5.84 14.04 11.70
N PHE A 9 -6.26 13.18 10.77
CA PHE A 9 -6.97 11.93 11.08
C PHE A 9 -6.72 10.79 10.08
N ASP A 10 -6.41 9.61 10.60
CA ASP A 10 -6.30 8.35 9.85
C ASP A 10 -7.43 7.39 10.25
N ILE A 11 -8.06 6.74 9.27
CA ILE A 11 -9.23 5.88 9.48
C ILE A 11 -8.80 4.41 9.42
N GLY A 12 -8.40 3.88 10.58
CA GLY A 12 -8.07 2.48 10.77
C GLY A 12 -9.29 1.57 10.85
N GLY A 13 -9.06 0.25 10.89
CA GLY A 13 -10.12 -0.76 10.93
C GLY A 13 -10.92 -0.79 12.23
N THR A 14 -10.28 -0.51 13.38
CA THR A 14 -10.90 -0.56 14.72
C THR A 14 -11.06 0.83 15.34
N PHE A 15 -10.07 1.72 15.15
CA PHE A 15 -10.07 3.10 15.63
C PHE A 15 -9.76 4.08 14.50
N THR A 16 -10.41 5.24 14.57
CA THR A 16 -9.96 6.45 13.88
C THR A 16 -9.05 7.21 14.85
N ASP A 17 -7.82 7.47 14.41
CA ASP A 17 -6.80 8.15 15.19
C ASP A 17 -6.72 9.62 14.77
N PHE A 18 -6.70 10.54 15.73
CA PHE A 18 -6.65 11.98 15.49
C PHE A 18 -5.46 12.61 16.21
N VAL A 19 -4.87 13.64 15.59
CA VAL A 19 -3.93 14.55 16.28
C VAL A 19 -4.34 16.00 16.04
N LEU A 20 -4.48 16.76 17.11
CA LEU A 20 -4.61 18.23 17.07
C LEU A 20 -3.27 18.86 17.47
N GLN A 21 -2.83 19.83 16.68
CA GLN A 21 -1.68 20.68 16.98
C GLN A 21 -2.13 22.13 17.05
N ASP A 22 -1.85 22.79 18.18
CA ASP A 22 -2.08 24.22 18.42
C ASP A 22 -0.73 24.94 18.51
N PRO A 23 -0.17 25.46 17.38
CA PRO A 23 1.14 26.09 17.35
C PRO A 23 1.22 27.33 18.24
N ALA A 24 0.11 28.06 18.41
CA ALA A 24 0.04 29.24 19.27
C ALA A 24 0.33 28.91 20.74
N ARG A 25 -0.04 27.70 21.17
CA ARG A 25 0.15 27.19 22.54
C ARG A 25 1.30 26.19 22.65
N GLY A 26 1.98 25.84 21.55
CA GLY A 26 2.99 24.79 21.49
C GLY A 26 2.49 23.37 21.81
N ARG A 27 1.17 23.15 21.85
CA ARG A 27 0.54 21.93 22.38
C ARG A 27 0.16 20.96 21.26
N THR A 28 0.53 19.70 21.43
CA THR A 28 0.07 18.56 20.61
C THR A 28 -0.85 17.68 21.44
N ARG A 29 -1.89 17.11 20.81
CA ARG A 29 -2.92 16.31 21.46
C ARG A 29 -3.34 15.13 20.61
N PHE A 30 -3.42 13.95 21.23
CA PHE A 30 -3.78 12.69 20.62
C PHE A 30 -5.19 12.28 21.06
N TRP A 31 -6.00 11.74 20.14
CA TRP A 31 -7.36 11.27 20.42
C TRP A 31 -7.67 10.03 19.59
N LYS A 32 -8.56 9.17 20.11
CA LYS A 32 -9.03 7.96 19.43
C LYS A 32 -10.54 7.84 19.57
N THR A 33 -11.23 7.59 18.46
CA THR A 33 -12.66 7.27 18.45
C THR A 33 -12.85 5.94 17.72
N LEU A 34 -13.84 5.13 18.12
CA LEU A 34 -14.14 3.87 17.42
C LEU A 34 -14.50 4.11 15.95
N SER A 35 -13.91 3.33 15.05
CA SER A 35 -14.23 3.38 13.61
C SER A 35 -15.70 3.02 13.35
N THR A 36 -16.28 3.59 12.29
CA THR A 36 -17.64 3.23 11.83
C THR A 36 -17.59 2.85 10.35
N PRO A 37 -17.26 1.58 10.00
CA PRO A 37 -16.91 1.20 8.63
C PRO A 37 -17.96 1.51 7.55
N HIS A 38 -19.25 1.51 7.92
CA HIS A 38 -20.36 1.79 6.99
C HIS A 38 -20.68 3.29 6.84
N ALA A 39 -20.12 4.15 7.69
CA ALA A 39 -20.32 5.60 7.66
C ALA A 39 -19.09 6.33 8.26
N PRO A 40 -17.90 6.17 7.65
CA PRO A 40 -16.63 6.64 8.23
C PRO A 40 -16.61 8.16 8.45
N GLU A 41 -17.30 8.93 7.60
CA GLU A 41 -17.45 10.38 7.77
C GLU A 41 -18.09 10.78 9.12
N LYS A 42 -18.94 9.93 9.72
CA LYS A 42 -19.57 10.19 11.02
C LYS A 42 -18.61 9.98 12.19
N ALA A 43 -17.74 8.96 12.09
CA ALA A 43 -16.70 8.73 13.10
C ALA A 43 -15.68 9.88 13.12
N VAL A 44 -15.32 10.40 11.94
CA VAL A 44 -14.45 11.58 11.79
C VAL A 44 -15.09 12.82 12.43
N VAL A 45 -16.32 13.18 12.04
CA VAL A 45 -17.02 14.35 12.61
C VAL A 45 -17.15 14.23 14.13
N LYS A 46 -17.54 13.05 14.63
CA LYS A 46 -17.67 12.81 16.06
C LYS A 46 -16.33 13.03 16.79
N GLY A 47 -15.25 12.39 16.34
CA GLY A 47 -13.95 12.48 17.01
C GLY A 47 -13.30 13.87 16.93
N ILE A 48 -13.48 14.59 15.82
CA ILE A 48 -13.09 16.01 15.72
C ILE A 48 -13.84 16.84 16.76
N LYS A 49 -15.15 16.65 16.89
CA LYS A 49 -15.98 17.39 17.84
C LYS A 49 -15.58 17.12 19.29
N GLU A 50 -15.45 15.84 19.67
CA GLU A 50 -15.01 15.44 21.01
C GLU A 50 -13.63 16.03 21.37
N LEU A 51 -12.68 16.03 20.43
CA LEU A 51 -11.34 16.60 20.62
C LEU A 51 -11.35 18.14 20.72
N LEU A 52 -12.15 18.83 19.90
CA LEU A 52 -12.29 20.29 19.95
C LEU A 52 -12.98 20.76 21.25
N GLU A 53 -14.00 20.03 21.71
CA GLU A 53 -14.69 20.27 22.98
C GLU A 53 -13.74 20.03 24.18
N ALA A 54 -12.97 18.92 24.17
CA ALA A 54 -12.03 18.58 25.25
C ALA A 54 -10.87 19.58 25.41
N GLU A 55 -10.41 20.21 24.32
CA GLU A 55 -9.30 21.19 24.35
C GLU A 55 -9.77 22.66 24.29
N GLY A 56 -11.08 22.90 24.34
CA GLY A 56 -11.65 24.25 24.33
C GLY A 56 -11.29 25.06 23.07
N VAL A 57 -11.28 24.41 21.91
CA VAL A 57 -10.94 25.03 20.62
C VAL A 57 -12.20 25.15 19.77
N PRO A 58 -12.66 26.37 19.41
CA PRO A 58 -13.80 26.52 18.50
C PRO A 58 -13.45 26.03 17.09
N ALA A 59 -14.42 25.41 16.40
CA ALA A 59 -14.25 24.86 15.05
C ALA A 59 -13.70 25.88 14.03
N SER A 60 -14.00 27.17 14.20
CA SER A 60 -13.48 28.27 13.37
C SER A 60 -11.97 28.53 13.50
N ARG A 61 -11.29 28.00 14.52
CA ARG A 61 -9.81 28.00 14.61
C ARG A 61 -9.17 26.85 13.82
N VAL A 62 -9.91 25.84 13.36
CA VAL A 62 -9.33 24.78 12.52
C VAL A 62 -9.01 25.37 11.15
N GLY A 63 -7.72 25.55 10.85
CA GLY A 63 -7.28 26.09 9.55
C GLY A 63 -6.98 25.00 8.52
N MET A 64 -6.67 23.79 8.96
CA MET A 64 -6.14 22.72 8.11
C MET A 64 -6.57 21.35 8.63
N LEU A 65 -7.12 20.52 7.74
CA LEU A 65 -7.50 19.13 7.96
C LEU A 65 -6.63 18.21 7.10
N LEU A 66 -5.96 17.24 7.70
CA LEU A 66 -5.04 16.32 7.02
C LEU A 66 -5.54 14.88 7.14
N HIS A 67 -5.66 14.16 6.03
CA HIS A 67 -6.39 12.90 6.00
C HIS A 67 -5.72 11.80 5.18
N ALA A 68 -5.65 10.58 5.73
CA ALA A 68 -5.33 9.36 4.99
C ALA A 68 -6.51 8.37 5.00
N THR A 69 -6.65 7.58 3.93
CA THR A 69 -7.83 6.71 3.75
C THR A 69 -7.51 5.37 3.09
N THR A 70 -8.18 4.33 3.58
CA THR A 70 -8.11 2.97 3.03
C THR A 70 -9.18 2.69 1.97
N VAL A 71 -10.10 3.64 1.70
CA VAL A 71 -11.25 3.45 0.79
C VAL A 71 -10.85 2.97 -0.61
N ALA A 72 -9.77 3.51 -1.19
CA ALA A 72 -9.27 3.09 -2.49
C ALA A 72 -8.65 1.67 -2.45
N THR A 73 -7.83 1.39 -1.43
CA THR A 73 -7.20 0.08 -1.21
C THR A 73 -8.26 -1.02 -1.03
N ASN A 74 -9.24 -0.80 -0.15
CA ASN A 74 -10.26 -1.78 0.18
C ASN A 74 -11.18 -2.07 -1.02
N ALA A 75 -11.54 -1.05 -1.82
CA ALA A 75 -12.32 -1.25 -3.04
C ALA A 75 -11.60 -2.15 -4.07
N ILE A 76 -10.26 -2.07 -4.13
CA ILE A 76 -9.41 -2.92 -4.98
C ILE A 76 -9.29 -4.34 -4.40
N LEU A 77 -8.88 -4.46 -3.13
CA LEU A 77 -8.65 -5.75 -2.48
C LEU A 77 -9.95 -6.58 -2.38
N GLU A 78 -11.05 -5.98 -1.95
CA GLU A 78 -12.34 -6.65 -1.80
C GLU A 78 -13.09 -6.84 -3.14
N ARG A 79 -12.53 -6.36 -4.26
CA ARG A 79 -13.18 -6.30 -5.59
C ARG A 79 -14.57 -5.64 -5.57
N LYS A 80 -14.68 -4.54 -4.82
CA LYS A 80 -15.89 -3.72 -4.63
C LYS A 80 -15.80 -2.35 -5.31
N GLY A 81 -15.09 -2.27 -6.43
CA GLY A 81 -15.05 -1.08 -7.27
C GLY A 81 -16.36 -0.80 -8.01
N SER A 82 -16.45 0.37 -8.60
CA SER A 82 -17.56 0.78 -9.47
C SER A 82 -17.53 0.03 -10.81
N LYS A 83 -18.69 -0.15 -11.43
CA LYS A 83 -18.81 -0.96 -12.65
C LYS A 83 -18.07 -0.27 -13.81
N THR A 84 -16.92 -0.82 -14.21
CA THR A 84 -15.94 -0.14 -15.05
C THR A 84 -15.71 -0.85 -16.38
N ALA A 85 -15.66 -0.09 -17.47
CA ALA A 85 -15.25 -0.56 -18.79
C ALA A 85 -13.80 -0.16 -19.11
N LEU A 86 -13.17 -0.88 -20.06
CA LEU A 86 -11.89 -0.50 -20.65
C LEU A 86 -12.03 -0.36 -22.17
N ILE A 87 -11.61 0.77 -22.74
CA ILE A 87 -11.39 0.94 -24.17
C ILE A 87 -9.88 0.76 -24.43
N THR A 88 -9.50 -0.15 -25.34
CA THR A 88 -8.11 -0.37 -25.73
C THR A 88 -7.94 -0.52 -27.25
N THR A 89 -6.71 -0.44 -27.74
CA THR A 89 -6.38 -0.64 -29.16
C THR A 89 -6.83 -2.02 -29.65
N LYS A 90 -7.43 -2.09 -30.83
CA LYS A 90 -7.84 -3.35 -31.46
C LYS A 90 -6.71 -4.38 -31.54
N GLY A 91 -6.99 -5.59 -31.09
CA GLY A 91 -6.05 -6.69 -30.88
C GLY A 91 -5.44 -6.77 -29.48
N PHE A 92 -5.71 -5.81 -28.57
CA PHE A 92 -5.08 -5.73 -27.25
C PHE A 92 -6.05 -5.98 -26.07
N ARG A 93 -7.28 -6.43 -26.37
CA ARG A 93 -8.33 -6.80 -25.39
C ARG A 93 -7.86 -7.75 -24.26
N ASP A 94 -6.89 -8.62 -24.53
CA ASP A 94 -6.44 -9.66 -23.61
C ASP A 94 -5.23 -9.28 -22.73
N VAL A 95 -4.72 -8.04 -22.83
CA VAL A 95 -3.51 -7.58 -22.10
C VAL A 95 -3.56 -7.86 -20.59
N LEU A 96 -4.70 -7.61 -19.93
CA LEU A 96 -4.86 -7.84 -18.49
C LEU A 96 -4.86 -9.34 -18.10
N LEU A 97 -5.35 -10.21 -18.98
CA LEU A 97 -5.51 -11.66 -18.74
C LEU A 97 -4.21 -12.42 -19.05
N LEU A 98 -3.48 -11.96 -20.06
CA LEU A 98 -2.15 -12.46 -20.40
C LEU A 98 -1.12 -12.01 -19.37
N GLY A 99 -1.16 -10.72 -18.99
CA GLY A 99 -0.14 -10.07 -18.18
C GLY A 99 1.25 -10.20 -18.82
N ARG A 100 2.30 -10.21 -18.01
CA ARG A 100 3.68 -10.44 -18.49
C ARG A 100 4.05 -11.90 -18.70
N GLN A 101 3.09 -12.83 -18.61
CA GLN A 101 3.28 -14.30 -18.65
C GLN A 101 4.31 -14.87 -17.64
N LYS A 102 4.78 -14.06 -16.69
CA LYS A 102 5.69 -14.47 -15.61
C LYS A 102 4.95 -15.34 -14.59
N ARG A 103 5.66 -16.30 -14.00
CA ARG A 103 5.20 -17.08 -12.85
C ARG A 103 5.98 -16.64 -11.61
N TYR A 104 5.31 -16.02 -10.65
CA TYR A 104 5.93 -15.58 -9.39
C TYR A 104 6.45 -16.76 -8.55
N SER A 105 5.76 -17.91 -8.60
CA SER A 105 6.34 -19.19 -8.17
C SER A 105 6.77 -20.01 -9.39
N THR A 106 8.08 -20.05 -9.66
CA THR A 106 8.66 -20.67 -10.87
C THR A 106 8.45 -22.18 -10.95
N TYR A 107 8.33 -22.87 -9.80
CA TYR A 107 8.15 -24.33 -9.75
C TYR A 107 6.68 -24.76 -9.61
N ASN A 108 5.77 -23.87 -9.22
CA ASN A 108 4.35 -24.19 -9.19
C ASN A 108 3.78 -24.20 -10.63
N MET A 109 3.26 -25.36 -11.05
CA MET A 109 2.57 -25.54 -12.34
C MET A 109 1.07 -25.24 -12.25
N HIS A 110 0.50 -25.26 -11.05
CA HIS A 110 -0.91 -24.98 -10.75
C HIS A 110 -1.09 -23.55 -10.23
N LEU A 111 -0.22 -22.63 -10.66
CA LEU A 111 -0.17 -21.26 -10.18
C LEU A 111 -1.36 -20.43 -10.69
N ALA A 112 -2.21 -19.95 -9.77
CA ALA A 112 -3.20 -18.94 -10.08
C ALA A 112 -2.52 -17.59 -10.37
N LYS A 113 -2.92 -16.92 -11.46
CA LYS A 113 -2.62 -15.49 -11.67
C LYS A 113 -3.54 -14.64 -10.78
N PRO A 114 -3.17 -13.41 -10.42
CA PRO A 114 -4.11 -12.45 -9.85
C PRO A 114 -5.28 -12.21 -10.83
N GLU A 115 -6.51 -12.18 -10.31
CA GLU A 115 -7.69 -11.85 -11.11
C GLU A 115 -7.77 -10.34 -11.36
N PRO A 116 -7.84 -9.87 -12.62
CA PRO A 116 -7.99 -8.44 -12.92
C PRO A 116 -9.27 -7.82 -12.36
N LEU A 117 -9.27 -6.50 -12.18
CA LEU A 117 -10.40 -5.75 -11.61
C LEU A 117 -11.67 -5.72 -12.49
N ILE A 118 -11.52 -6.05 -13.79
CA ILE A 118 -12.60 -6.10 -14.78
C ILE A 118 -12.50 -7.39 -15.60
N GLN A 119 -13.63 -7.91 -16.10
CA GLN A 119 -13.66 -9.15 -16.87
C GLN A 119 -13.55 -8.89 -18.37
N ARG A 120 -13.16 -9.90 -19.16
CA ARG A 120 -12.92 -9.78 -20.61
C ARG A 120 -14.08 -9.15 -21.40
N ARG A 121 -15.32 -9.38 -20.95
CA ARG A 121 -16.54 -8.83 -21.57
C ARG A 121 -16.69 -7.32 -21.39
N ASP A 122 -16.09 -6.78 -20.33
CA ASP A 122 -16.12 -5.36 -19.95
C ASP A 122 -15.01 -4.56 -20.67
N ILE A 123 -14.17 -5.25 -21.47
CA ILE A 123 -13.13 -4.66 -22.32
C ILE A 123 -13.64 -4.54 -23.76
N PHE A 124 -13.52 -3.35 -24.32
CA PHE A 124 -13.92 -2.91 -25.65
C PHE A 124 -12.68 -2.54 -26.48
N GLU A 125 -12.82 -2.58 -27.80
CA GLU A 125 -11.71 -2.33 -28.73
C GLU A 125 -12.05 -1.17 -29.68
N LEU A 126 -11.12 -0.22 -29.81
CA LEU A 126 -11.16 0.89 -30.76
C LEU A 126 -10.21 0.59 -31.91
N ASP A 127 -10.65 0.75 -33.16
CA ASP A 127 -9.88 0.43 -34.37
C ASP A 127 -8.88 1.54 -34.76
N GLU A 128 -8.05 1.91 -33.80
CA GLU A 128 -6.97 2.90 -33.91
C GLU A 128 -5.60 2.20 -34.04
N ARG A 129 -4.58 2.94 -34.48
CA ARG A 129 -3.18 2.55 -34.24
C ARG A 129 -2.22 3.73 -34.20
N MET A 130 -1.44 3.80 -33.12
CA MET A 130 -0.23 4.63 -32.97
C MET A 130 1.07 3.79 -33.07
N PHE A 131 2.18 4.40 -33.48
CA PHE A 131 3.54 3.84 -33.41
C PHE A 131 4.44 4.62 -32.43
N LEU A 132 5.55 3.99 -32.00
CA LEU A 132 6.52 4.51 -31.01
C LEU A 132 7.07 5.93 -31.25
N ARG A 133 6.97 6.50 -32.46
CA ARG A 133 7.44 7.86 -32.79
C ARG A 133 6.29 8.86 -33.04
N GLY A 134 5.12 8.68 -32.40
CA GLY A 134 3.96 9.56 -32.60
C GLY A 134 3.33 9.50 -34.00
N ARG A 135 3.79 8.58 -34.86
CA ARG A 135 3.15 8.35 -36.17
C ARG A 135 1.91 7.49 -35.96
N ALA A 136 0.73 8.05 -36.22
CA ALA A 136 -0.52 7.31 -36.31
C ALA A 136 -0.73 6.72 -37.72
N PRO A 137 -0.43 5.42 -37.98
CA PRO A 137 -0.84 4.75 -39.21
C PRO A 137 -2.37 4.60 -39.34
N LYS A 138 -3.12 4.73 -38.23
CA LYS A 138 -4.59 4.78 -38.25
C LYS A 138 -5.12 5.67 -37.12
N ALA A 139 -5.73 6.80 -37.49
CA ALA A 139 -6.47 7.62 -36.55
C ALA A 139 -7.80 6.94 -36.15
N PRO A 140 -8.30 7.14 -34.91
CA PRO A 140 -9.60 6.65 -34.49
C PRO A 140 -10.75 7.38 -35.21
N ASN A 141 -11.88 6.72 -35.37
CA ASN A 141 -13.10 7.31 -35.95
C ASN A 141 -13.98 7.90 -34.83
N ALA A 142 -14.34 9.19 -34.92
CA ALA A 142 -15.21 9.84 -33.94
C ALA A 142 -16.59 9.15 -33.80
N ALA A 143 -17.17 8.66 -34.90
CA ALA A 143 -18.45 7.94 -34.85
C ALA A 143 -18.34 6.54 -34.20
N GLU A 144 -17.15 5.93 -34.24
CA GLU A 144 -16.85 4.68 -33.54
C GLU A 144 -16.68 4.92 -32.03
N ILE A 145 -15.97 6.00 -31.66
CA ILE A 145 -15.86 6.46 -30.27
C ILE A 145 -17.26 6.75 -29.69
N ASP A 146 -18.08 7.53 -30.39
CA ASP A 146 -19.44 7.90 -29.95
C ASP A 146 -20.32 6.66 -29.75
N ALA A 147 -20.26 5.69 -30.68
CA ALA A 147 -21.01 4.45 -30.58
C ALA A 147 -20.54 3.56 -29.41
N LEU A 148 -19.23 3.45 -29.18
CA LEU A 148 -18.67 2.72 -28.03
C LEU A 148 -19.07 3.38 -26.71
N LEU A 149 -18.95 4.69 -26.59
CA LEU A 149 -19.34 5.44 -25.39
C LEU A 149 -20.85 5.33 -25.10
N ALA A 150 -21.69 5.40 -26.13
CA ALA A 150 -23.13 5.18 -26.01
C ALA A 150 -23.45 3.75 -25.57
N GLN A 151 -22.81 2.73 -26.15
CA GLN A 151 -22.97 1.33 -25.76
C GLN A 151 -22.57 1.10 -24.29
N ILE A 152 -21.47 1.71 -23.85
CA ILE A 152 -20.96 1.61 -22.48
C ILE A 152 -21.93 2.30 -21.50
N THR A 153 -22.38 3.52 -21.77
CA THR A 153 -23.36 4.20 -20.91
C THR A 153 -24.70 3.44 -20.85
N GLN A 154 -25.20 2.93 -21.99
CA GLN A 154 -26.42 2.11 -22.03
C GLN A 154 -26.29 0.78 -21.28
N ALA A 155 -25.10 0.19 -21.25
CA ALA A 155 -24.80 -0.99 -20.43
C ALA A 155 -24.63 -0.66 -18.93
N GLY A 156 -24.77 0.60 -18.52
CA GLY A 156 -24.76 1.04 -17.13
C GLY A 156 -23.41 0.93 -16.44
N TYR A 157 -22.30 1.13 -17.16
CA TYR A 157 -20.99 1.33 -16.54
C TYR A 157 -20.92 2.74 -15.93
N GLU A 158 -20.32 2.86 -14.76
CA GLU A 158 -20.10 4.15 -14.05
C GLU A 158 -18.81 4.84 -14.49
N ALA A 159 -17.83 4.08 -14.98
CA ALA A 159 -16.50 4.60 -15.34
C ALA A 159 -15.90 3.90 -16.57
N VAL A 160 -14.99 4.60 -17.25
CA VAL A 160 -14.26 4.11 -18.43
C VAL A 160 -12.77 4.39 -18.25
N ALA A 161 -11.97 3.33 -18.25
CA ALA A 161 -10.54 3.43 -18.49
C ALA A 161 -10.27 3.45 -20.01
N VAL A 162 -9.37 4.30 -20.47
CA VAL A 162 -8.88 4.30 -21.86
C VAL A 162 -7.39 4.00 -21.82
N CYS A 163 -6.96 2.94 -22.52
CA CYS A 163 -5.55 2.59 -22.65
C CYS A 163 -5.22 2.14 -24.08
N LEU A 164 -4.81 3.10 -24.91
CA LEU A 164 -4.36 2.88 -26.27
C LEU A 164 -2.83 2.70 -26.30
N LEU A 165 -2.30 2.14 -27.39
CA LEU A 165 -0.87 1.92 -27.52
C LEU A 165 -0.13 3.24 -27.78
N HIS A 166 1.06 3.36 -27.20
CA HIS A 166 1.93 4.55 -27.31
C HIS A 166 1.30 5.90 -26.91
N ALA A 167 0.15 5.90 -26.24
CA ALA A 167 -0.50 7.11 -25.70
C ALA A 167 0.37 7.91 -24.69
N TYR A 168 1.38 7.25 -24.09
CA TYR A 168 2.41 7.90 -23.27
C TYR A 168 3.34 8.83 -24.08
N GLN A 169 3.48 8.60 -25.39
CA GLN A 169 4.37 9.32 -26.30
C GLN A 169 3.62 10.36 -27.13
N ASP A 170 2.39 10.04 -27.54
CA ASP A 170 1.44 10.97 -28.15
C ASP A 170 0.02 10.65 -27.65
N PRO A 171 -0.59 11.52 -26.82
CA PRO A 171 -1.88 11.26 -26.18
C PRO A 171 -3.09 11.60 -27.05
N ALA A 172 -2.91 12.11 -28.27
CA ALA A 172 -4.01 12.70 -29.07
C ALA A 172 -5.22 11.77 -29.25
N HIS A 173 -5.00 10.47 -29.46
CA HIS A 173 -6.07 9.49 -29.62
C HIS A 173 -6.87 9.25 -28.32
N GLU A 174 -6.23 9.30 -27.15
CA GLU A 174 -6.93 9.14 -25.86
C GLU A 174 -7.68 10.42 -25.48
N ARG A 175 -7.07 11.59 -25.71
CA ARG A 175 -7.70 12.90 -25.47
C ARG A 175 -8.99 13.05 -26.27
N LEU A 176 -8.99 12.65 -27.54
CA LEU A 176 -10.22 12.63 -28.35
C LEU A 176 -11.34 11.80 -27.72
N VAL A 177 -11.05 10.63 -27.12
CA VAL A 177 -12.07 9.82 -26.43
C VAL A 177 -12.66 10.56 -25.22
N GLY A 178 -11.83 11.26 -24.44
CA GLY A 178 -12.29 12.12 -23.35
C GLY A 178 -13.13 13.31 -23.84
N GLU A 179 -12.67 13.99 -24.88
CA GLU A 179 -13.37 15.12 -25.52
C GLU A 179 -14.74 14.71 -26.07
N ARG A 180 -14.86 13.54 -26.73
CA ARG A 180 -16.15 12.99 -27.18
C ARG A 180 -17.07 12.67 -26.01
N ALA A 181 -16.58 12.05 -24.95
CA ALA A 181 -17.40 11.73 -23.76
C ALA A 181 -17.95 13.00 -23.09
N GLN A 182 -17.12 14.05 -22.98
CA GLN A 182 -17.56 15.35 -22.47
C GLN A 182 -18.57 16.04 -23.41
N ALA A 183 -18.31 16.04 -24.72
CA ALA A 183 -19.18 16.67 -25.72
C ALA A 183 -20.57 15.98 -25.85
N LEU A 184 -20.64 14.68 -25.55
CA LEU A 184 -21.89 13.92 -25.48
C LEU A 184 -22.65 14.08 -24.15
N GLY A 185 -22.07 14.78 -23.16
CA GLY A 185 -22.71 15.02 -21.86
C GLY A 185 -22.96 13.76 -21.03
N LEU A 186 -22.17 12.70 -21.24
CA LEU A 186 -22.39 11.40 -20.62
C LEU A 186 -22.02 11.44 -19.13
N ALA A 187 -22.93 10.94 -18.27
CA ALA A 187 -22.72 10.84 -16.83
C ALA A 187 -21.82 9.63 -16.48
N ILE A 188 -20.58 9.62 -16.98
CA ILE A 188 -19.63 8.51 -16.86
C ILE A 188 -18.19 8.99 -16.62
N ASP A 189 -17.50 8.36 -15.68
CA ASP A 189 -16.18 8.79 -15.21
C ASP A 189 -15.05 8.29 -16.13
N VAL A 190 -14.52 9.15 -16.99
CA VAL A 190 -13.38 8.80 -17.88
C VAL A 190 -12.04 8.91 -17.13
N SER A 191 -11.12 7.99 -17.42
CA SER A 191 -9.69 8.03 -17.03
C SER A 191 -8.82 7.68 -18.23
N LEU A 192 -7.93 8.59 -18.63
CA LEU A 192 -6.99 8.39 -19.75
C LEU A 192 -5.64 7.84 -19.23
N SER A 193 -5.04 6.90 -19.95
CA SER A 193 -3.74 6.33 -19.57
C SER A 193 -2.61 7.34 -19.74
N SER A 194 -2.71 8.27 -20.69
CA SER A 194 -1.81 9.42 -20.85
C SER A 194 -1.75 10.35 -19.63
N ASP A 195 -2.78 10.35 -18.80
CA ASP A 195 -2.90 11.33 -17.72
C ASP A 195 -2.64 10.66 -16.37
N VAL A 196 -3.16 9.44 -16.18
CA VAL A 196 -2.99 8.63 -14.98
C VAL A 196 -1.61 7.97 -14.92
N SER A 197 -1.09 7.47 -16.05
CA SER A 197 0.18 6.75 -16.11
C SER A 197 0.85 6.82 -17.49
N PRO A 198 1.37 7.98 -17.92
CA PRO A 198 2.05 8.17 -19.21
C PRO A 198 3.44 7.50 -19.27
N ARG A 199 3.50 6.20 -18.99
CA ARG A 199 4.72 5.40 -19.09
C ARG A 199 4.58 4.27 -20.11
N TYR A 200 5.72 3.88 -20.68
CA TYR A 200 5.82 2.70 -21.51
C TYR A 200 5.59 1.42 -20.70
N ARG A 201 5.45 0.28 -21.40
CA ARG A 201 4.93 -1.00 -20.88
C ARG A 201 3.42 -0.94 -20.65
N GLU A 202 2.69 -1.62 -21.54
CA GLU A 202 1.24 -1.60 -21.71
C GLU A 202 0.46 -2.30 -20.59
N TYR A 203 0.88 -3.48 -20.12
CA TYR A 203 0.17 -4.20 -19.05
C TYR A 203 0.06 -3.39 -17.76
N GLU A 204 1.19 -2.84 -17.31
CA GLU A 204 1.29 -2.06 -16.08
C GLU A 204 0.52 -0.73 -16.22
N ARG A 205 0.60 -0.07 -17.39
CA ARG A 205 -0.22 1.12 -17.68
C ARG A 205 -1.72 0.81 -17.70
N THR A 206 -2.16 -0.26 -18.38
CA THR A 206 -3.58 -0.68 -18.43
C THR A 206 -4.09 -1.01 -17.03
N SER A 207 -3.33 -1.78 -16.25
CA SER A 207 -3.64 -2.11 -14.85
C SER A 207 -3.86 -0.84 -14.01
N THR A 208 -2.97 0.15 -14.15
CA THR A 208 -3.03 1.41 -13.38
C THR A 208 -4.25 2.27 -13.75
N VAL A 209 -4.54 2.46 -15.05
CA VAL A 209 -5.70 3.29 -15.48
C VAL A 209 -7.04 2.60 -15.21
N VAL A 210 -7.09 1.27 -15.30
CA VAL A 210 -8.26 0.50 -14.87
C VAL A 210 -8.48 0.61 -13.37
N ALA A 211 -7.44 0.47 -12.55
CA ALA A 211 -7.54 0.67 -11.09
C ALA A 211 -8.03 2.09 -10.75
N ASN A 212 -7.56 3.12 -11.46
CA ASN A 212 -8.02 4.50 -11.28
C ASN A 212 -9.52 4.64 -11.56
N ALA A 213 -9.99 4.21 -12.74
CA ALA A 213 -11.41 4.26 -13.10
C ALA A 213 -12.29 3.45 -12.13
N TYR A 214 -11.81 2.27 -11.71
CA TYR A 214 -12.51 1.33 -10.83
C TYR A 214 -12.83 1.90 -9.45
N VAL A 215 -11.98 2.76 -8.89
CA VAL A 215 -12.22 3.38 -7.57
C VAL A 215 -12.77 4.81 -7.66
N LYS A 216 -12.72 5.46 -8.82
CA LYS A 216 -13.00 6.91 -8.97
C LYS A 216 -14.39 7.36 -8.50
N PRO A 217 -15.51 6.72 -8.91
CA PRO A 217 -16.82 7.10 -8.40
C PRO A 217 -16.98 6.85 -6.90
N ILE A 218 -16.27 5.86 -6.33
CA ILE A 218 -16.32 5.54 -4.89
C ILE A 218 -15.60 6.62 -4.08
N VAL A 219 -14.37 6.98 -4.46
CA VAL A 219 -13.58 8.01 -3.78
C VAL A 219 -14.25 9.38 -3.92
N ALA A 220 -14.77 9.74 -5.10
CA ALA A 220 -15.55 10.96 -5.30
C ALA A 220 -16.79 11.03 -4.40
N ARG A 221 -17.56 9.93 -4.31
CA ARG A 221 -18.71 9.84 -3.39
C ARG A 221 -18.32 9.88 -1.91
N TYR A 222 -17.14 9.39 -1.54
CA TYR A 222 -16.64 9.44 -0.16
C TYR A 222 -16.21 10.85 0.24
N VAL A 223 -15.30 11.45 -0.53
CA VAL A 223 -14.77 12.81 -0.29
C VAL A 223 -15.90 13.84 -0.19
N LYS A 224 -16.87 13.80 -1.12
CA LYS A 224 -18.02 14.70 -1.10
C LYS A 224 -18.90 14.57 0.15
N ARG A 225 -19.04 13.35 0.72
CA ARG A 225 -19.76 13.18 2.00
C ARG A 225 -18.97 13.76 3.16
N LEU A 226 -17.66 13.51 3.21
CA LEU A 226 -16.77 14.04 4.25
C LEU A 226 -16.78 15.57 4.26
N GLU A 227 -16.60 16.21 3.12
CA GLU A 227 -16.71 17.68 2.99
C GLU A 227 -18.07 18.20 3.46
N THR A 228 -19.16 17.56 3.05
CA THR A 228 -20.53 17.99 3.41
C THR A 228 -20.75 17.88 4.93
N ALA A 229 -20.23 16.83 5.56
CA ALA A 229 -20.33 16.62 7.00
C ALA A 229 -19.48 17.62 7.80
N LEU A 230 -18.26 17.91 7.35
CA LEU A 230 -17.38 18.93 7.96
C LEU A 230 -18.00 20.35 7.87
N LYS A 231 -18.53 20.70 6.69
CA LYS A 231 -19.21 21.98 6.45
C LYS A 231 -20.49 22.13 7.28
N ALA A 232 -21.18 21.03 7.61
CA ALA A 232 -22.38 21.04 8.46
C ALA A 232 -22.08 21.36 9.94
N GLU A 233 -20.91 20.97 10.47
CA GLU A 233 -20.45 21.34 11.83
C GLU A 233 -19.72 22.71 11.85
N GLY A 234 -19.75 23.48 10.75
CA GLY A 234 -19.11 24.79 10.66
C GLY A 234 -17.59 24.76 10.47
N ILE A 235 -17.00 23.61 10.15
CA ILE A 235 -15.55 23.49 9.89
C ILE A 235 -15.26 23.93 8.46
N GLY A 236 -14.83 25.19 8.30
CA GLY A 236 -14.45 25.79 7.02
C GLY A 236 -12.98 25.58 6.61
N ALA A 237 -12.30 24.58 7.19
CA ALA A 237 -10.88 24.31 7.01
C ALA A 237 -10.56 23.70 5.63
N ASP A 238 -9.35 23.95 5.13
CA ASP A 238 -8.85 23.28 3.93
C ASP A 238 -8.55 21.79 4.22
N LEU A 239 -9.12 20.90 3.42
CA LEU A 239 -8.94 19.45 3.53
C LEU A 239 -7.88 18.96 2.54
N TYR A 240 -6.84 18.30 3.06
CA TYR A 240 -5.78 17.69 2.28
C TYR A 240 -5.79 16.17 2.45
N ILE A 241 -5.56 15.46 1.35
CA ILE A 241 -5.57 14.00 1.30
C ILE A 241 -4.17 13.47 0.97
N MET A 242 -3.72 12.50 1.76
CA MET A 242 -2.43 11.83 1.61
C MET A 242 -2.38 10.94 0.37
N GLN A 243 -1.27 11.01 -0.35
CA GLN A 243 -0.92 10.15 -1.47
C GLN A 243 0.02 9.00 -1.04
N SER A 244 0.08 7.95 -1.87
CA SER A 244 0.97 6.80 -1.68
C SER A 244 2.45 7.20 -1.50
N ASN A 245 2.88 8.32 -2.08
CA ASN A 245 4.27 8.83 -2.07
C ASN A 245 4.62 9.72 -0.84
N GLY A 246 3.72 9.80 0.15
CA GLY A 246 3.85 10.65 1.32
C GLY A 246 3.51 12.13 1.12
N GLY A 247 2.96 12.51 -0.05
CA GLY A 247 2.57 13.88 -0.36
C GLY A 247 1.11 14.19 -0.03
N LEU A 248 0.83 15.42 0.41
CA LEU A 248 -0.54 15.93 0.54
C LEU A 248 -1.02 16.60 -0.75
N VAL A 249 -2.28 16.42 -1.13
CA VAL A 249 -2.94 17.11 -2.26
C VAL A 249 -4.38 17.52 -1.93
N SER A 250 -4.99 18.36 -2.78
CA SER A 250 -6.39 18.79 -2.65
C SER A 250 -7.40 17.64 -2.91
N PRO A 251 -8.67 17.81 -2.50
CA PRO A 251 -9.72 16.81 -2.73
C PRO A 251 -9.99 16.58 -4.23
N GLU A 252 -9.86 17.60 -5.09
CA GLU A 252 -10.04 17.50 -6.54
C GLU A 252 -8.92 16.68 -7.19
N LEU A 253 -7.67 16.83 -6.74
CA LEU A 253 -6.53 16.05 -7.22
C LEU A 253 -6.64 14.58 -6.79
N ALA A 254 -7.03 14.34 -5.53
CA ALA A 254 -7.26 12.99 -5.00
C ALA A 254 -8.44 12.28 -5.67
N THR A 255 -9.52 12.99 -6.02
CA THR A 255 -10.68 12.41 -6.73
C THR A 255 -10.47 12.32 -8.26
N GLY A 256 -9.58 13.12 -8.84
CA GLY A 256 -9.17 13.01 -10.24
C GLY A 256 -8.25 11.80 -10.50
N MET A 257 -7.27 11.56 -9.62
CA MET A 257 -6.31 10.44 -9.72
C MET A 257 -6.28 9.55 -8.46
N PRO A 258 -7.40 8.95 -8.05
CA PRO A 258 -7.53 8.20 -6.81
C PRO A 258 -6.71 6.91 -6.73
N VAL A 259 -6.13 6.44 -7.83
CA VAL A 259 -5.09 5.39 -7.75
C VAL A 259 -3.90 5.86 -6.90
N ARG A 260 -3.59 7.17 -6.90
CA ARG A 260 -2.50 7.79 -6.11
C ARG A 260 -2.75 7.86 -4.60
N ILE A 261 -3.91 7.45 -4.10
CA ILE A 261 -4.20 7.41 -2.64
C ILE A 261 -4.34 5.97 -2.11
N VAL A 262 -4.07 4.96 -2.95
CA VAL A 262 -3.97 3.55 -2.52
C VAL A 262 -2.79 3.41 -1.56
N GLU A 263 -3.00 2.73 -0.43
CA GLU A 263 -2.01 2.54 0.65
C GLU A 263 -1.49 3.86 1.29
N SER A 264 -2.28 4.94 1.25
CA SER A 264 -1.89 6.25 1.81
C SER A 264 -1.79 6.33 3.34
N GLY A 265 -2.57 5.55 4.09
CA GLY A 265 -2.45 5.45 5.56
C GLY A 265 -1.08 4.93 6.03
N PRO A 266 -0.66 3.74 5.58
CA PRO A 266 0.68 3.20 5.79
C PRO A 266 1.84 4.17 5.49
N ALA A 267 1.73 4.98 4.43
CA ALA A 267 2.73 5.98 4.06
C ALA A 267 2.97 7.02 5.18
N ALA A 268 1.92 7.44 5.88
CA ALA A 268 2.04 8.43 6.96
C ALA A 268 2.87 7.90 8.14
N GLY A 269 2.81 6.59 8.46
CA GLY A 269 3.66 5.97 9.48
C GLY A 269 5.16 6.13 9.19
N VAL A 270 5.58 6.09 7.92
CA VAL A 270 6.97 6.34 7.52
C VAL A 270 7.35 7.81 7.62
N LEU A 271 6.42 8.74 7.35
CA LEU A 271 6.66 10.18 7.54
C LEU A 271 6.84 10.55 9.02
N MET A 272 6.13 9.89 9.93
CA MET A 272 6.38 10.00 11.37
C MET A 272 7.81 9.53 11.70
N CYS A 273 8.26 8.39 11.16
CA CYS A 273 9.64 7.94 11.35
C CYS A 273 10.67 8.93 10.76
N ARG A 274 10.36 9.61 9.64
CA ARG A 274 11.21 10.68 9.09
C ARG A 274 11.29 11.88 10.03
N ALA A 275 10.18 12.29 10.64
CA ALA A 275 10.17 13.37 11.63
C ALA A 275 11.05 13.01 12.84
N VAL A 276 10.95 11.78 13.35
CA VAL A 276 11.84 11.25 14.41
C VAL A 276 13.30 11.23 13.96
N GLY A 277 13.59 10.86 12.70
CA GLY A 277 14.94 10.93 12.13
C GLY A 277 15.51 12.35 12.06
N ILE A 278 14.65 13.36 11.86
CA ILE A 278 15.05 14.77 11.92
C ILE A 278 15.28 15.22 13.36
N GLU A 279 14.43 14.81 14.32
CA GLU A 279 14.61 15.09 15.76
C GLU A 279 15.92 14.49 16.31
N GLU A 280 16.19 13.21 16.03
CA GLU A 280 17.35 12.49 16.54
C GLU A 280 18.60 12.61 15.62
N ASN A 281 18.52 13.39 14.54
CA ASN A 281 19.58 13.58 13.52
C ASN A 281 20.10 12.27 12.88
N ILE A 282 19.20 11.32 12.62
CA ILE A 282 19.50 10.01 12.00
C ILE A 282 18.81 9.91 10.64
N LYS A 283 19.61 9.67 9.59
CA LYS A 283 19.18 9.75 8.18
C LYS A 283 18.84 8.40 7.54
N ASP A 284 19.43 7.31 8.03
CA ASP A 284 19.19 5.96 7.53
C ASP A 284 18.32 5.23 8.57
N LEU A 285 17.03 5.02 8.27
CA LEU A 285 16.07 4.39 9.18
C LEU A 285 15.31 3.24 8.51
N LEU A 286 15.11 2.15 9.26
CA LEU A 286 14.11 1.13 8.95
C LEU A 286 12.89 1.39 9.82
N THR A 287 11.69 1.25 9.27
CA THR A 287 10.43 1.54 9.99
C THR A 287 9.68 0.24 10.30
N PHE A 288 9.05 0.18 11.47
CA PHE A 288 8.28 -0.99 11.91
C PHE A 288 7.05 -0.57 12.73
N ASP A 289 5.89 -0.55 12.06
CA ASP A 289 4.56 -0.52 12.67
C ASP A 289 4.11 -1.95 12.95
N MET A 290 3.48 -2.23 14.10
CA MET A 290 2.72 -3.46 14.31
C MET A 290 1.50 -3.21 15.19
N GLY A 291 0.33 -3.55 14.65
CA GLY A 291 -0.97 -3.45 15.31
C GLY A 291 -1.57 -4.82 15.66
N GLY A 292 -2.89 -4.85 15.80
CA GLY A 292 -3.64 -6.08 16.13
C GLY A 292 -3.70 -7.12 15.01
N THR A 293 -3.64 -6.71 13.74
CA THR A 293 -3.85 -7.60 12.58
C THR A 293 -2.63 -7.73 11.66
N THR A 294 -1.88 -6.65 11.48
CA THR A 294 -0.75 -6.57 10.55
C THR A 294 0.44 -5.82 11.15
N ALA A 295 1.60 -6.01 10.54
CA ALA A 295 2.78 -5.19 10.70
C ALA A 295 3.17 -4.56 9.36
N LYS A 296 3.75 -3.36 9.37
CA LYS A 296 4.14 -2.63 8.15
C LYS A 296 5.58 -2.17 8.29
N LEU A 297 6.38 -2.52 7.28
CA LEU A 297 7.82 -2.31 7.28
C LEU A 297 8.22 -1.46 6.08
N GLY A 298 9.23 -0.60 6.25
CA GLY A 298 9.65 0.35 5.23
C GLY A 298 11.05 0.91 5.51
N ALA A 299 11.49 1.87 4.69
CA ALA A 299 12.82 2.44 4.78
C ALA A 299 12.85 3.95 4.46
N ILE A 300 13.80 4.63 5.10
CA ILE A 300 14.21 6.01 4.84
C ILE A 300 15.71 5.96 4.58
N ASP A 301 16.14 6.48 3.43
CA ASP A 301 17.54 6.48 2.99
C ASP A 301 18.05 7.91 2.89
N ASN A 302 19.14 8.26 3.58
CA ASN A 302 19.75 9.59 3.57
C ASN A 302 18.82 10.75 4.02
N GLY A 303 17.73 10.44 4.74
CA GLY A 303 16.74 11.39 5.27
C GLY A 303 15.43 11.47 4.48
N GLU A 304 15.33 10.79 3.34
CA GLU A 304 14.11 10.74 2.52
C GLU A 304 13.46 9.35 2.53
N PRO A 305 12.11 9.25 2.56
CA PRO A 305 11.43 7.96 2.45
C PRO A 305 11.80 7.31 1.12
N ALA A 306 12.14 6.03 1.15
CA ALA A 306 12.39 5.28 -0.06
C ALA A 306 11.12 5.25 -0.93
N ILE A 307 11.22 5.60 -2.22
CA ILE A 307 10.08 5.63 -3.15
C ILE A 307 10.23 4.53 -4.21
N LEU A 308 9.19 3.71 -4.38
CA LEU A 308 9.03 2.84 -5.53
C LEU A 308 8.27 3.59 -6.65
N PRO A 309 8.74 3.56 -7.91
CA PRO A 309 8.02 4.18 -9.02
C PRO A 309 6.83 3.33 -9.51
N THR A 310 6.79 2.06 -9.12
CA THR A 310 5.74 1.07 -9.42
C THR A 310 5.70 0.06 -8.28
N PHE A 311 4.52 -0.27 -7.77
CA PHE A 311 4.33 -1.35 -6.80
C PHE A 311 3.23 -2.33 -7.25
N GLU A 312 2.94 -3.36 -6.45
CA GLU A 312 1.89 -4.35 -6.72
C GLU A 312 0.95 -4.44 -5.51
N VAL A 313 -0.35 -4.23 -5.74
CA VAL A 313 -1.40 -4.51 -4.74
C VAL A 313 -1.83 -5.97 -4.82
N ASP A 314 -2.45 -6.50 -3.76
CA ASP A 314 -3.06 -7.84 -3.76
C ASP A 314 -2.04 -8.98 -4.01
N GLN A 315 -0.84 -8.86 -3.43
CA GLN A 315 0.22 -9.86 -3.59
C GLN A 315 -0.01 -11.14 -2.78
N VAL A 316 0.14 -12.29 -3.45
CA VAL A 316 0.16 -13.61 -2.81
C VAL A 316 1.45 -13.75 -1.99
N GLN A 317 1.31 -13.70 -0.67
CA GLN A 317 2.42 -13.82 0.29
C GLN A 317 3.58 -12.87 0.00
N TYR A 318 3.26 -11.66 -0.50
CA TYR A 318 4.23 -10.60 -0.82
C TYR A 318 5.24 -10.99 -1.93
N THR A 319 4.89 -12.00 -2.72
CA THR A 319 5.76 -12.50 -3.80
C THR A 319 5.69 -11.54 -4.99
N LYS A 320 6.83 -11.00 -5.40
CA LYS A 320 6.92 -10.10 -6.57
C LYS A 320 6.42 -10.77 -7.86
N GLY A 321 5.59 -10.07 -8.61
CA GLY A 321 4.90 -10.57 -9.81
C GLY A 321 3.62 -11.37 -9.52
N SER A 322 3.09 -11.32 -8.30
CA SER A 322 1.85 -12.02 -7.91
C SER A 322 0.64 -11.11 -7.78
N GLY A 323 0.84 -9.81 -7.58
CA GLY A 323 -0.23 -8.82 -7.44
C GLY A 323 -0.57 -8.09 -8.74
N LEU A 324 -1.46 -7.11 -8.64
CA LEU A 324 -1.81 -6.19 -9.73
C LEU A 324 -0.83 -5.00 -9.72
N PRO A 325 -0.06 -4.75 -10.79
CA PRO A 325 0.92 -3.66 -10.80
C PRO A 325 0.27 -2.29 -10.97
N LEU A 326 0.73 -1.30 -10.19
CA LEU A 326 0.33 0.10 -10.26
C LEU A 326 1.56 1.00 -10.49
N ASN A 327 1.59 1.69 -11.64
CA ASN A 327 2.65 2.61 -12.07
C ASN A 327 2.46 4.01 -11.45
N ILE A 328 2.57 4.09 -10.13
CA ILE A 328 2.54 5.32 -9.34
C ILE A 328 3.70 5.35 -8.35
N SER A 329 4.17 6.56 -8.02
CA SER A 329 5.08 6.75 -6.89
C SER A 329 4.41 6.31 -5.60
N ALA A 330 5.04 5.43 -4.83
CA ALA A 330 4.62 5.06 -3.50
C ALA A 330 5.83 4.95 -2.56
N ILE A 331 5.65 5.21 -1.27
CA ILE A 331 6.67 4.88 -0.26
C ILE A 331 6.89 3.37 -0.30
N GLU A 332 8.15 2.95 -0.21
CA GLU A 332 8.53 1.56 -0.14
C GLU A 332 8.04 0.94 1.17
N LEU A 333 6.96 0.19 1.05
CA LEU A 333 6.25 -0.45 2.14
C LEU A 333 6.09 -1.95 1.86
N LEU A 334 6.05 -2.70 2.95
CA LEU A 334 5.71 -4.11 3.00
C LEU A 334 4.79 -4.32 4.21
N GLU A 335 3.49 -4.46 3.97
CA GLU A 335 2.56 -4.94 4.99
C GLU A 335 2.59 -6.47 5.07
N ILE A 336 2.54 -7.04 6.27
CA ILE A 336 2.47 -8.48 6.51
C ILE A 336 1.36 -8.85 7.51
N GLY A 337 0.74 -10.01 7.31
CA GLY A 337 -0.30 -10.60 8.17
C GLY A 337 0.18 -11.13 9.53
N ALA A 338 1.08 -10.39 10.19
CA ALA A 338 1.58 -10.65 11.54
C ALA A 338 1.27 -9.46 12.45
N GLY A 339 0.24 -9.59 13.29
CA GLY A 339 -0.13 -8.63 14.34
C GLY A 339 -0.40 -9.36 15.65
N GLY A 340 -0.73 -8.61 16.71
CA GLY A 340 -1.00 -9.17 18.03
C GLY A 340 -2.07 -10.28 18.03
N GLY A 341 -3.16 -10.08 17.30
CA GLY A 341 -4.25 -11.05 17.13
C GLY A 341 -3.99 -12.16 16.10
N SER A 342 -2.80 -12.26 15.48
CA SER A 342 -2.49 -13.38 14.57
C SER A 342 -2.51 -14.70 15.34
N ILE A 343 -3.26 -15.68 14.83
CA ILE A 343 -3.58 -16.91 15.56
C ILE A 343 -2.40 -17.88 15.51
N ALA A 344 -2.08 -18.48 16.66
CA ALA A 344 -1.09 -19.55 16.79
C ALA A 344 -1.72 -20.94 16.59
N THR A 345 -1.04 -21.79 15.81
CA THR A 345 -1.48 -23.18 15.55
C THR A 345 -0.28 -24.14 15.53
N PRO A 346 -0.42 -25.38 16.03
CA PRO A 346 0.60 -26.41 15.89
C PRO A 346 0.59 -26.95 14.45
N HIS A 347 1.76 -27.06 13.83
CA HIS A 347 1.90 -27.50 12.45
C HIS A 347 3.24 -28.22 12.23
N LEU A 348 3.18 -29.49 11.80
CA LEU A 348 4.36 -30.32 11.49
C LEU A 348 5.42 -30.37 12.62
N GLY A 349 4.97 -30.38 13.88
CA GLY A 349 5.84 -30.38 15.07
C GLY A 349 6.40 -29.01 15.48
N GLY A 350 6.05 -27.94 14.77
CA GLY A 350 6.38 -26.55 15.14
C GLY A 350 5.14 -25.68 15.37
N ILE A 351 5.36 -24.38 15.61
CA ILE A 351 4.30 -23.38 15.79
C ILE A 351 4.20 -22.54 14.51
N ARG A 352 2.99 -22.44 13.93
CA ARG A 352 2.67 -21.54 12.81
C ARG A 352 1.80 -20.39 13.31
N ILE A 353 2.23 -19.17 13.01
CA ILE A 353 1.46 -17.94 13.25
C ILE A 353 0.76 -17.53 11.95
N GLY A 354 -0.56 -17.32 12.01
CA GLY A 354 -1.37 -16.86 10.88
C GLY A 354 -1.63 -17.93 9.79
N PRO A 355 -2.13 -17.51 8.61
CA PRO A 355 -2.50 -16.14 8.25
C PRO A 355 -3.82 -15.64 8.88
N GLU A 356 -4.58 -16.53 9.53
CA GLU A 356 -5.77 -16.15 10.31
C GLU A 356 -5.41 -15.19 11.45
N SER A 357 -6.24 -14.17 11.65
CA SER A 357 -6.20 -13.25 12.80
C SER A 357 -7.55 -13.24 13.50
N ALA A 358 -7.55 -13.11 14.82
CA ALA A 358 -8.76 -12.98 15.63
C ALA A 358 -9.39 -11.57 15.57
N GLY A 359 -8.71 -10.60 14.93
CA GLY A 359 -9.17 -9.21 14.79
C GLY A 359 -9.27 -8.49 16.15
N SER A 360 -10.22 -7.54 16.25
CA SER A 360 -10.62 -6.92 17.52
C SER A 360 -11.85 -7.61 18.14
N GLU A 361 -12.67 -8.28 17.33
CA GLU A 361 -13.86 -9.03 17.73
C GLU A 361 -13.93 -10.32 16.88
N PRO A 362 -13.94 -11.52 17.49
CA PRO A 362 -13.92 -11.80 18.94
C PRO A 362 -12.57 -11.48 19.61
N GLY A 363 -11.50 -11.24 18.85
CA GLY A 363 -10.19 -10.82 19.37
C GLY A 363 -9.37 -11.94 20.05
N PRO A 364 -8.16 -11.61 20.53
CA PRO A 364 -7.39 -12.42 21.47
C PRO A 364 -8.24 -12.98 22.62
N VAL A 365 -7.88 -14.16 23.14
CA VAL A 365 -8.61 -14.80 24.24
C VAL A 365 -8.59 -13.91 25.47
N CYS A 366 -7.45 -13.28 25.74
CA CYS A 366 -7.24 -12.35 26.84
C CYS A 366 -8.13 -11.09 26.79
N TYR A 367 -8.82 -10.78 25.69
CA TYR A 367 -9.78 -9.66 25.65
C TYR A 367 -11.15 -10.02 26.26
N GLY A 368 -11.40 -11.30 26.58
CA GLY A 368 -12.67 -11.77 27.17
C GLY A 368 -13.89 -11.69 26.25
N ARG A 369 -13.72 -11.31 24.98
CA ARG A 369 -14.79 -11.07 23.98
C ARG A 369 -15.21 -12.31 23.18
N GLY A 370 -15.03 -13.51 23.76
CA GLY A 370 -15.36 -14.78 23.11
C GLY A 370 -14.28 -15.33 22.17
N GLY A 371 -13.06 -14.78 22.21
CA GLY A 371 -11.89 -15.39 21.56
C GLY A 371 -11.59 -16.77 22.15
N THR A 372 -11.21 -17.74 21.31
CA THR A 372 -10.99 -19.14 21.74
C THR A 372 -9.66 -19.76 21.25
N LYS A 373 -9.08 -19.27 20.15
CA LYS A 373 -7.76 -19.70 19.67
C LYS A 373 -6.68 -18.73 20.19
N PRO A 374 -5.53 -19.22 20.69
CA PRO A 374 -4.48 -18.35 21.20
C PRO A 374 -3.82 -17.50 20.10
N THR A 375 -3.40 -16.30 20.47
CA THR A 375 -2.78 -15.29 19.59
C THR A 375 -1.39 -14.85 20.10
N VAL A 376 -0.73 -13.95 19.36
CA VAL A 376 0.55 -13.36 19.80
C VAL A 376 0.35 -12.45 21.03
N THR A 377 -0.78 -11.75 21.15
CA THR A 377 -1.14 -10.97 22.35
C THR A 377 -1.32 -11.86 23.57
N ASP A 378 -2.01 -13.00 23.43
CA ASP A 378 -2.16 -13.99 24.51
C ASP A 378 -0.81 -14.49 25.00
N ALA A 379 0.11 -14.79 24.08
CA ALA A 379 1.47 -15.19 24.42
C ALA A 379 2.28 -14.07 25.10
N ASN A 380 2.23 -12.85 24.58
CA ASN A 380 2.92 -11.70 25.18
C ASN A 380 2.42 -11.40 26.60
N LEU A 381 1.12 -11.61 26.88
CA LEU A 381 0.56 -11.53 28.24
C LEU A 381 1.09 -12.65 29.15
N VAL A 382 1.09 -13.90 28.67
CA VAL A 382 1.59 -15.06 29.42
C VAL A 382 3.10 -14.98 29.71
N LEU A 383 3.87 -14.34 28.85
CA LEU A 383 5.31 -14.06 29.04
C LEU A 383 5.62 -12.93 30.03
N GLY A 384 4.59 -12.28 30.60
CA GLY A 384 4.73 -11.14 31.50
C GLY A 384 4.99 -9.80 30.82
N TYR A 385 5.07 -9.76 29.48
CA TYR A 385 5.39 -8.54 28.73
C TYR A 385 4.25 -7.52 28.73
N LEU A 386 2.99 -7.95 28.92
CA LEU A 386 1.82 -7.06 28.97
C LEU A 386 1.24 -7.00 30.39
N ASN A 387 0.71 -5.84 30.76
CA ASN A 387 0.04 -5.63 32.04
C ASN A 387 -1.42 -6.11 31.98
N PRO A 388 -1.85 -7.08 32.81
CA PRO A 388 -3.24 -7.54 32.81
C PRO A 388 -4.24 -6.50 33.37
N GLY A 389 -3.79 -5.55 34.19
CA GLY A 389 -4.66 -4.56 34.84
C GLY A 389 -4.70 -3.19 34.17
N ALA A 390 -3.73 -2.86 33.32
CA ALA A 390 -3.52 -1.51 32.79
C ALA A 390 -3.58 -1.39 31.25
N PHE A 391 -4.03 -2.43 30.53
CA PHE A 391 -4.00 -2.45 29.06
C PHE A 391 -4.83 -1.33 28.43
N ASN A 392 -4.28 -0.69 27.39
CA ASN A 392 -4.86 0.47 26.70
C ASN A 392 -5.25 1.58 27.70
N GLY A 393 -4.29 2.05 28.50
CA GLY A 393 -4.47 3.09 29.53
C GLY A 393 -5.46 2.70 30.64
N GLY A 394 -5.51 1.42 31.02
CA GLY A 394 -6.44 0.90 32.02
C GLY A 394 -7.89 0.72 31.54
N ASN A 395 -8.19 1.00 30.27
CA ASN A 395 -9.55 0.85 29.72
C ASN A 395 -9.96 -0.61 29.45
N MET A 396 -9.05 -1.56 29.64
CA MET A 396 -9.31 -2.99 29.47
C MET A 396 -8.49 -3.81 30.48
N GLN A 397 -9.17 -4.68 31.24
CA GLN A 397 -8.51 -5.76 31.97
C GLN A 397 -8.37 -6.98 31.06
N LEU A 398 -7.26 -7.71 31.18
CA LEU A 398 -6.96 -8.87 30.34
C LEU A 398 -7.06 -10.19 31.11
N ASP A 399 -7.74 -11.17 30.51
CA ASP A 399 -7.85 -12.52 31.06
C ASP A 399 -6.57 -13.34 30.81
N LEU A 400 -5.65 -13.27 31.77
CA LEU A 400 -4.45 -14.11 31.82
C LEU A 400 -4.79 -15.61 31.97
N ALA A 401 -5.90 -15.98 32.63
CA ALA A 401 -6.26 -17.37 32.83
C ALA A 401 -6.74 -18.02 31.52
N GLY A 402 -7.64 -17.35 30.80
CA GLY A 402 -8.08 -17.74 29.45
C GLY A 402 -6.91 -17.80 28.46
N ALA A 403 -6.00 -16.83 28.49
CA ALA A 403 -4.79 -16.84 27.66
C ALA A 403 -3.91 -18.08 27.92
N ARG A 404 -3.64 -18.40 29.19
CA ARG A 404 -2.87 -19.60 29.59
C ARG A 404 -3.57 -20.89 29.15
N GLU A 405 -4.88 -20.99 29.36
CA GLU A 405 -5.66 -22.18 29.01
C GLU A 405 -5.73 -22.40 27.49
N ALA A 406 -5.95 -21.34 26.70
CA ALA A 406 -5.96 -21.43 25.24
C ALA A 406 -4.59 -21.86 24.68
N ILE A 407 -3.49 -21.33 25.21
CA ILE A 407 -2.14 -21.77 24.85
C ILE A 407 -1.91 -23.23 25.27
N ARG A 408 -2.35 -23.62 26.48
CA ARG A 408 -2.24 -25.00 26.98
C ARG A 408 -2.96 -26.01 26.08
N VAL A 409 -4.22 -25.74 25.74
CA VAL A 409 -5.08 -26.62 24.95
C VAL A 409 -4.64 -26.69 23.49
N HIS A 410 -4.37 -25.54 22.86
CA HIS A 410 -4.19 -25.49 21.40
C HIS A 410 -2.74 -25.55 20.94
N VAL A 411 -1.74 -25.27 21.77
CA VAL A 411 -0.32 -25.23 21.36
C VAL A 411 0.59 -26.07 22.25
N ALA A 412 0.56 -25.87 23.58
CA ALA A 412 1.51 -26.51 24.49
C ALA A 412 1.28 -28.03 24.58
N GLY A 413 0.05 -28.47 24.89
CA GLY A 413 -0.32 -29.88 24.95
C GLY A 413 -0.06 -30.65 23.64
N PRO A 414 -0.51 -30.16 22.48
CA PRO A 414 -0.24 -30.78 21.17
C PRO A 414 1.24 -30.87 20.76
N LEU A 415 2.14 -30.11 21.39
CA LEU A 415 3.58 -30.13 21.12
C LEU A 415 4.43 -30.70 22.27
N GLY A 416 3.82 -31.06 23.40
CA GLY A 416 4.53 -31.57 24.59
C GLY A 416 5.37 -30.51 25.33
N LEU A 417 5.00 -29.24 25.23
CA LEU A 417 5.72 -28.10 25.84
C LEU A 417 5.06 -27.63 27.14
N SER A 418 5.78 -26.88 27.98
CA SER A 418 5.16 -26.02 29.00
C SER A 418 4.36 -24.86 28.35
N ILE A 419 3.48 -24.23 29.14
CA ILE A 419 2.67 -23.09 28.67
C ILE A 419 3.59 -21.90 28.33
N GLU A 420 4.62 -21.71 29.14
CA GLU A 420 5.63 -20.66 29.04
C GLU A 420 6.54 -20.84 27.81
N GLU A 421 7.00 -22.07 27.54
CA GLU A 421 7.75 -22.38 26.32
C GLU A 421 6.90 -22.27 25.06
N ALA A 422 5.63 -22.68 25.12
CA ALA A 422 4.69 -22.50 24.02
C ALA A 422 4.43 -21.01 23.74
N ALA A 423 4.22 -20.20 24.77
CA ALA A 423 4.08 -18.75 24.65
C ALA A 423 5.35 -18.10 24.08
N LEU A 424 6.54 -18.49 24.56
CA LEU A 424 7.80 -17.97 24.04
C LEU A 424 8.01 -18.39 22.58
N GLY A 425 7.64 -19.62 22.23
CA GLY A 425 7.64 -20.11 20.86
C GLY A 425 6.69 -19.33 19.93
N ILE A 426 5.50 -18.95 20.41
CA ILE A 426 4.58 -18.07 19.68
C ILE A 426 5.22 -16.70 19.42
N HIS A 427 5.74 -16.06 20.46
CA HIS A 427 6.40 -14.75 20.36
C HIS A 427 7.62 -14.79 19.42
N LEU A 428 8.47 -15.81 19.53
CA LEU A 428 9.66 -15.97 18.70
C LEU A 428 9.30 -16.30 17.24
N MET A 429 8.25 -17.09 16.97
CA MET A 429 7.81 -17.38 15.61
C MET A 429 7.13 -16.18 14.94
N ALA A 430 6.38 -15.35 15.70
CA ALA A 430 5.89 -14.06 15.21
C ALA A 430 7.07 -13.13 14.85
N THR A 431 8.05 -13.01 15.75
CA THR A 431 9.29 -12.24 15.52
C THR A 431 10.06 -12.76 14.30
N ALA A 432 10.17 -14.07 14.10
CA ALA A 432 10.86 -14.67 12.95
C ALA A 432 10.12 -14.49 11.61
N ASN A 433 8.79 -14.32 11.62
CA ASN A 433 8.05 -13.87 10.44
C ASN A 433 8.40 -12.41 10.09
N MET A 434 8.51 -11.55 11.10
CA MET A 434 8.79 -10.13 10.92
C MET A 434 10.26 -9.86 10.54
N ASP A 435 11.23 -10.64 11.05
CA ASP A 435 12.63 -10.62 10.60
C ASP A 435 12.76 -10.91 9.09
N ARG A 436 12.03 -11.92 8.58
CA ARG A 436 12.00 -12.23 7.14
C ARG A 436 11.49 -11.05 6.31
N ALA A 437 10.41 -10.40 6.75
CA ALA A 437 9.88 -9.22 6.05
C ALA A 437 10.83 -8.02 6.12
N LEU A 438 11.48 -7.80 7.27
CA LEU A 438 12.45 -6.72 7.45
C LEU A 438 13.68 -6.91 6.55
N ARG A 439 14.05 -8.15 6.19
CA ARG A 439 15.08 -8.44 5.16
C ARG A 439 14.66 -8.06 3.74
N ILE A 440 13.37 -8.21 3.39
CA ILE A 440 12.84 -7.86 2.06
C ILE A 440 12.89 -6.35 1.82
N VAL A 441 12.67 -5.52 2.85
CA VAL A 441 12.80 -4.05 2.76
C VAL A 441 14.23 -3.53 3.05
N SER A 442 15.16 -4.38 3.48
CA SER A 442 16.55 -3.99 3.74
C SER A 442 17.55 -4.71 2.82
N VAL A 443 17.97 -5.92 3.21
CA VAL A 443 19.04 -6.69 2.54
C VAL A 443 18.72 -6.96 1.07
N GLU A 444 17.49 -7.32 0.73
CA GLU A 444 17.09 -7.58 -0.67
C GLU A 444 17.00 -6.30 -1.53
N ARG A 445 17.08 -5.12 -0.90
CA ARG A 445 17.20 -3.80 -1.56
C ARG A 445 18.62 -3.24 -1.52
N GLY A 446 19.58 -4.00 -1.01
CA GLY A 446 20.98 -3.57 -0.88
C GLY A 446 21.28 -2.68 0.33
N ARG A 447 20.33 -2.53 1.27
CA ARG A 447 20.54 -1.81 2.53
C ARG A 447 21.24 -2.74 3.53
N ASP A 448 22.27 -2.22 4.21
CA ASP A 448 22.97 -2.91 5.29
C ASP A 448 22.38 -2.50 6.64
N PRO A 449 21.60 -3.35 7.35
CA PRO A 449 20.87 -2.96 8.55
C PRO A 449 21.76 -2.40 9.68
N ARG A 450 23.06 -2.73 9.67
CA ARG A 450 24.04 -2.26 10.66
C ARG A 450 24.31 -0.75 10.58
N ARG A 451 23.91 -0.10 9.48
CA ARG A 451 24.01 1.36 9.27
C ARG A 451 22.75 2.14 9.66
N TYR A 452 21.63 1.46 9.86
CA TYR A 452 20.33 2.07 10.07
C TYR A 452 20.00 2.04 11.57
N ALA A 453 19.08 2.91 12.02
CA ALA A 453 18.33 2.65 13.26
C ALA A 453 16.94 2.07 12.91
N LEU A 454 16.33 1.33 13.83
CA LEU A 454 14.95 0.85 13.70
C LEU A 454 14.02 1.83 14.43
N VAL A 455 12.97 2.33 13.77
CA VAL A 455 11.89 3.07 14.46
C VAL A 455 10.71 2.11 14.67
N GLY A 456 10.43 1.78 15.93
CA GLY A 456 9.38 0.83 16.32
C GLY A 456 8.14 1.54 16.88
N PHE A 457 6.96 1.25 16.35
CA PHE A 457 5.71 1.88 16.77
C PHE A 457 4.48 0.98 16.50
N GLY A 458 3.28 1.53 16.73
CA GLY A 458 2.05 0.75 16.81
C GLY A 458 1.89 0.04 18.15
N GLY A 459 0.68 -0.43 18.46
CA GLY A 459 0.35 -0.97 19.79
C GLY A 459 1.12 -2.24 20.19
N ALA A 460 1.65 -3.01 19.24
CA ALA A 460 2.37 -4.26 19.49
C ALA A 460 3.84 -4.24 19.02
N GLY A 461 4.26 -3.27 18.20
CA GLY A 461 5.62 -3.20 17.66
C GLY A 461 6.71 -3.14 18.73
N PRO A 462 6.62 -2.23 19.73
CA PRO A 462 7.56 -2.13 20.84
C PRO A 462 7.81 -3.42 21.63
N VAL A 463 6.85 -4.35 21.66
CA VAL A 463 6.97 -5.66 22.33
C VAL A 463 7.94 -6.60 21.58
N HIS A 464 8.09 -6.43 20.27
CA HIS A 464 8.93 -7.28 19.40
C HIS A 464 10.20 -6.57 18.89
N ALA A 465 10.24 -5.24 18.89
CA ALA A 465 11.25 -4.45 18.18
C ALA A 465 12.70 -4.70 18.63
N ALA A 466 12.96 -4.88 19.93
CA ALA A 466 14.31 -5.15 20.44
C ALA A 466 14.89 -6.47 19.89
N ARG A 467 14.07 -7.53 19.79
CA ARG A 467 14.48 -8.81 19.19
C ARG A 467 14.70 -8.67 17.68
N LEU A 468 13.89 -7.88 16.98
CA LEU A 468 14.05 -7.62 15.55
C LEU A 468 15.35 -6.87 15.25
N ALA A 469 15.64 -5.79 15.99
CA ALA A 469 16.89 -5.06 15.87
C ALA A 469 18.11 -5.99 16.11
N ARG A 470 18.09 -6.78 17.19
CA ARG A 470 19.15 -7.73 17.53
C ARG A 470 19.29 -8.89 16.51
N SER A 471 18.21 -9.31 15.85
CA SER A 471 18.24 -10.38 14.83
C SER A 471 18.94 -9.97 13.53
N LEU A 472 18.85 -8.69 13.15
CA LEU A 472 19.55 -8.09 12.00
C LEU A 472 20.87 -7.39 12.37
N ASN A 473 21.15 -7.22 13.66
CA ASN A 473 22.28 -6.46 14.21
C ASN A 473 22.19 -4.95 13.88
N ILE A 474 20.98 -4.41 13.94
CA ILE A 474 20.71 -2.98 13.97
C ILE A 474 21.19 -2.45 15.33
N PRO A 475 22.08 -1.44 15.40
CA PRO A 475 22.70 -1.00 16.65
C PRO A 475 21.76 -0.20 17.57
N GLN A 476 20.72 0.41 17.00
CA GLN A 476 19.87 1.37 17.70
C GLN A 476 18.39 1.17 17.33
N LEU A 477 17.53 1.27 18.34
CA LEU A 477 16.09 1.24 18.25
C LEU A 477 15.54 2.54 18.86
N ILE A 478 14.57 3.16 18.19
CA ILE A 478 13.97 4.44 18.61
C ILE A 478 12.46 4.25 18.68
N LEU A 479 11.85 4.59 19.81
CA LEU A 479 10.39 4.57 19.95
C LEU A 479 9.85 6.00 20.10
N PRO A 480 8.98 6.47 19.18
CA PRO A 480 8.46 7.83 19.19
C PRO A 480 7.58 8.10 20.41
N ARG A 481 7.37 9.39 20.73
CA ARG A 481 6.26 9.82 21.58
C ARG A 481 4.93 9.53 20.87
N GLY A 482 3.94 8.99 21.58
CA GLY A 482 2.62 8.68 21.00
C GLY A 482 2.65 7.56 19.94
N ALA A 483 3.47 6.51 20.18
CA ALA A 483 3.66 5.40 19.24
C ALA A 483 2.35 4.71 18.79
N GLY A 484 1.29 4.79 19.61
CA GLY A 484 -0.05 4.29 19.31
C GLY A 484 -0.87 5.11 18.29
N VAL A 485 -0.44 6.30 17.87
CA VAL A 485 -1.13 7.16 16.88
C VAL A 485 -0.23 7.61 15.72
N GLY A 486 0.84 6.84 15.46
CA GLY A 486 1.93 7.22 14.54
C GLY A 486 1.52 7.69 13.14
N SER A 487 0.51 7.08 12.52
CA SER A 487 0.00 7.54 11.20
C SER A 487 -0.54 8.96 11.24
N ALA A 488 -1.36 9.29 12.24
CA ALA A 488 -1.95 10.62 12.36
C ALA A 488 -0.90 11.68 12.76
N VAL A 489 0.14 11.30 13.52
CA VAL A 489 1.33 12.15 13.74
C VAL A 489 2.05 12.42 12.42
N GLY A 490 2.28 11.39 11.60
CA GLY A 490 2.96 11.51 10.32
C GLY A 490 2.21 12.34 9.26
N LEU A 491 0.88 12.42 9.35
CA LEU A 491 0.08 13.34 8.54
C LEU A 491 0.44 14.82 8.79
N LEU A 492 0.74 15.22 10.04
CA LEU A 492 1.14 16.60 10.37
C LEU A 492 2.54 16.97 9.89
N ALA A 493 3.43 15.97 9.81
CA ALA A 493 4.80 16.10 9.30
C ALA A 493 4.91 16.02 7.76
N ALA A 494 3.79 15.83 7.07
CA ALA A 494 3.74 15.72 5.62
C ALA A 494 3.72 17.09 4.93
N ASP A 495 4.44 17.22 3.82
CA ASP A 495 4.38 18.37 2.94
C ASP A 495 3.38 18.14 1.80
N PRO A 496 2.65 19.18 1.37
CA PRO A 496 2.02 19.24 0.06
C PRO A 496 3.03 18.97 -1.06
N LYS A 497 2.82 17.90 -1.82
CA LYS A 497 3.81 17.36 -2.78
C LYS A 497 3.12 16.68 -3.95
N VAL A 498 3.68 16.89 -5.15
CA VAL A 498 3.18 16.33 -6.40
C VAL A 498 4.31 15.72 -7.23
N ASP A 499 4.07 14.51 -7.73
CA ASP A 499 4.97 13.80 -8.65
C ASP A 499 4.31 13.67 -10.04
N TYR A 500 5.10 13.90 -11.09
CA TYR A 500 4.70 13.60 -12.48
C TYR A 500 5.78 12.78 -13.16
N ALA A 501 5.46 11.52 -13.45
CA ALA A 501 6.35 10.58 -14.12
C ALA A 501 5.84 10.27 -15.53
N LEU A 502 6.66 10.49 -16.57
CA LEU A 502 6.34 10.15 -17.96
C LEU A 502 7.52 9.52 -18.72
N THR A 503 7.22 8.75 -19.78
CA THR A 503 8.24 8.31 -20.75
C THR A 503 8.39 9.32 -21.87
N ARG A 504 9.63 9.81 -22.10
CA ARG A 504 9.99 10.51 -23.33
C ARG A 504 11.44 10.15 -23.66
N LEU A 505 11.64 9.37 -24.73
CA LEU A 505 12.96 8.84 -25.06
C LEU A 505 13.88 9.95 -25.62
N ILE A 506 14.95 10.26 -24.89
CA ILE A 506 15.94 11.28 -25.25
C ILE A 506 17.35 10.64 -25.25
N PRO A 507 18.01 10.52 -26.42
CA PRO A 507 19.42 10.16 -26.50
C PRO A 507 20.31 11.27 -25.92
N ILE A 508 21.32 10.91 -25.12
CA ILE A 508 22.20 11.86 -24.44
C ILE A 508 23.36 12.26 -25.37
N ALA A 509 23.08 13.27 -26.19
CA ALA A 509 23.88 13.81 -27.27
C ALA A 509 23.69 15.34 -27.39
N PRO A 510 24.51 16.07 -28.19
CA PRO A 510 24.36 17.52 -28.36
C PRO A 510 22.94 17.95 -28.78
N GLY A 511 22.39 18.93 -28.07
CA GLY A 511 21.01 19.42 -28.20
C GLY A 511 20.03 18.75 -27.22
N SER A 512 20.48 17.78 -26.41
CA SER A 512 19.63 17.11 -25.44
C SER A 512 19.32 17.97 -24.22
N ALA A 513 20.20 18.90 -23.82
CA ALA A 513 19.91 19.82 -22.70
C ALA A 513 18.67 20.67 -23.01
N THR A 514 18.53 21.17 -24.23
CA THR A 514 17.33 21.92 -24.68
C THR A 514 16.05 21.07 -24.59
N ALA A 515 16.09 19.82 -25.06
CA ALA A 515 14.93 18.93 -25.01
C ALA A 515 14.52 18.59 -23.57
N ILE A 516 15.50 18.40 -22.68
CA ILE A 516 15.30 18.11 -21.25
C ILE A 516 14.78 19.36 -20.51
N ARG A 517 15.30 20.55 -20.84
CA ARG A 517 14.83 21.84 -20.31
C ARG A 517 13.36 22.10 -20.65
N LEU A 518 12.95 21.84 -21.90
CA LEU A 518 11.54 21.95 -22.32
C LEU A 518 10.63 20.96 -21.58
N LEU A 519 11.07 19.71 -21.41
CA LEU A 519 10.33 18.70 -20.63
C LEU A 519 10.26 19.06 -19.13
N ARG A 520 11.35 19.56 -18.54
CA ARG A 520 11.38 20.04 -17.15
C ARG A 520 10.38 21.17 -16.96
N ASP A 521 10.32 22.11 -17.89
CA ASP A 521 9.50 23.31 -17.78
C ASP A 521 8.00 23.01 -18.07
N GLU A 522 7.70 22.05 -18.97
CA GLU A 522 6.37 21.44 -19.15
C GLU A 522 5.84 20.82 -17.85
N LEU A 523 6.68 20.01 -17.19
CA LEU A 523 6.32 19.34 -15.92
C LEU A 523 6.26 20.33 -14.74
N ARG A 524 7.16 21.32 -14.69
CA ARG A 524 7.17 22.39 -13.67
C ARG A 524 5.88 23.20 -13.71
N ALA A 525 5.45 23.65 -14.89
CA ALA A 525 4.23 24.44 -15.03
C ALA A 525 2.98 23.69 -14.54
N ARG A 526 2.90 22.39 -14.79
CA ARG A 526 1.83 21.52 -14.27
C ARG A 526 1.90 21.37 -12.75
N ALA A 527 3.10 21.10 -12.21
CA ALA A 527 3.32 20.91 -10.78
C ALA A 527 3.03 22.18 -9.98
N ASP A 528 3.50 23.35 -10.46
CA ASP A 528 3.19 24.64 -9.84
C ASP A 528 1.68 24.92 -9.90
N SER A 529 1.00 24.70 -11.04
CA SER A 529 -0.46 24.91 -11.14
C SER A 529 -1.32 23.99 -10.25
N ASP A 530 -0.83 22.79 -9.92
CA ASP A 530 -1.50 21.87 -8.99
C ASP A 530 -1.17 22.20 -7.52
N LEU A 531 0.03 22.74 -7.22
CA LEU A 531 0.39 23.27 -5.89
C LEU A 531 -0.23 24.65 -5.59
N ASP A 532 -0.49 25.47 -6.61
CA ASP A 532 -1.12 26.79 -6.49
C ASP A 532 -2.58 26.73 -5.98
N ARG A 533 -3.19 25.53 -5.97
CA ARG A 533 -4.53 25.28 -5.41
C ARG A 533 -4.51 24.96 -3.92
N LEU A 534 -3.33 24.95 -3.29
CA LEU A 534 -3.12 24.53 -1.90
C LEU A 534 -2.79 25.78 -1.06
N SER A 535 -3.51 25.97 0.04
CA SER A 535 -3.38 27.17 0.88
C SER A 535 -2.08 27.16 1.69
N GLY A 536 -1.09 27.92 1.24
CA GLY A 536 0.06 28.27 2.08
C GLY A 536 1.22 28.93 1.33
N THR A 537 2.13 29.55 2.08
CA THR A 537 3.27 30.32 1.55
C THR A 537 4.60 29.71 2.01
N GLY A 538 4.73 28.40 1.82
CA GLY A 538 5.97 27.66 2.08
C GLY A 538 7.03 27.86 1.00
N GLU A 539 8.26 27.40 1.28
CA GLU A 539 9.32 27.31 0.25
C GLU A 539 9.02 26.18 -0.74
N ARG A 540 9.26 26.39 -2.05
CA ARG A 540 9.06 25.37 -3.08
C ARG A 540 10.34 24.63 -3.41
N THR A 541 10.45 23.39 -2.94
CA THR A 541 11.49 22.46 -3.40
C THR A 541 11.06 21.80 -4.71
N ARG A 542 12.00 21.60 -5.64
CA ARG A 542 11.76 21.02 -6.96
C ARG A 542 12.93 20.12 -7.35
N GLY A 543 12.66 19.03 -8.07
CA GLY A 543 13.70 18.12 -8.56
C GLY A 543 13.27 17.34 -9.81
N LEU A 544 14.25 17.01 -10.65
CA LEU A 544 14.04 16.16 -11.83
C LEU A 544 14.92 14.91 -11.70
N VAL A 545 14.32 13.74 -11.89
CA VAL A 545 14.98 12.43 -11.89
C VAL A 545 14.83 11.81 -13.27
N ALA A 546 15.92 11.34 -13.86
CA ALA A 546 15.91 10.56 -15.09
C ALA A 546 16.14 9.10 -14.77
N SER A 547 15.41 8.21 -15.45
CA SER A 547 15.72 6.79 -15.52
C SER A 547 16.32 6.50 -16.89
N ALA A 548 17.63 6.29 -16.93
CA ALA A 548 18.41 6.11 -18.16
C ALA A 548 19.11 4.75 -18.19
N ARG A 549 19.58 4.39 -19.38
CA ARG A 549 20.24 3.11 -19.67
C ARG A 549 21.28 3.26 -20.77
N TYR A 550 22.22 2.32 -20.87
CA TYR A 550 23.01 2.25 -22.09
C TYR A 550 22.14 1.78 -23.26
N THR A 551 22.39 2.32 -24.46
CA THR A 551 21.65 1.93 -25.67
C THR A 551 21.72 0.42 -25.88
N GLY A 552 20.56 -0.19 -26.13
CA GLY A 552 20.38 -1.64 -26.27
C GLY A 552 20.18 -2.43 -24.97
N GLN A 553 20.16 -1.78 -23.80
CA GLN A 553 19.72 -2.43 -22.55
C GLN A 553 18.19 -2.43 -22.42
N GLY A 554 17.65 -3.38 -21.64
CA GLY A 554 16.21 -3.49 -21.34
C GLY A 554 15.77 -2.99 -19.97
N TYR A 555 16.69 -2.41 -19.19
CA TYR A 555 16.47 -1.93 -17.83
C TYR A 555 17.16 -0.60 -17.60
N GLU A 556 16.52 0.25 -16.80
CA GLU A 556 16.91 1.63 -16.50
C GLU A 556 17.48 1.76 -15.07
N ILE A 557 18.26 2.81 -14.83
CA ILE A 557 18.72 3.24 -13.50
C ILE A 557 18.29 4.69 -13.30
N SER A 558 17.70 4.98 -12.14
CA SER A 558 17.20 6.32 -11.78
C SER A 558 18.26 7.14 -11.03
N PHE A 559 18.42 8.42 -11.39
CA PHE A 559 19.33 9.36 -10.74
C PHE A 559 18.86 10.82 -10.91
N PRO A 560 19.23 11.74 -10.00
CA PRO A 560 18.96 13.17 -10.16
C PRO A 560 19.60 13.72 -11.43
N VAL A 561 18.87 14.54 -12.17
CA VAL A 561 19.34 15.19 -13.39
C VAL A 561 20.12 16.46 -13.01
N PRO A 562 21.38 16.63 -13.46
CA PRO A 562 22.10 17.90 -13.34
C PRO A 562 21.30 19.04 -13.99
N ASP A 563 21.55 20.30 -13.63
CA ASP A 563 20.73 21.40 -14.11
C ASP A 563 20.81 21.55 -15.65
N PRO A 564 19.71 21.34 -16.42
CA PRO A 564 19.72 21.49 -17.87
C PRO A 564 19.82 22.96 -18.31
N ASP A 565 19.85 23.93 -17.39
CA ASP A 565 20.20 25.33 -17.69
C ASP A 565 21.70 25.57 -17.90
N MET A 566 22.57 24.66 -17.46
CA MET A 566 24.03 24.66 -17.70
C MET A 566 24.39 24.71 -19.20
N PRO A 567 25.63 25.13 -19.56
CA PRO A 567 26.17 24.97 -20.91
C PRO A 567 26.11 23.51 -21.39
N GLU A 568 25.68 23.27 -22.63
CA GLU A 568 25.40 21.92 -23.17
C GLU A 568 26.54 20.91 -22.94
N ALA A 569 27.80 21.32 -23.13
CA ALA A 569 28.96 20.44 -22.92
C ALA A 569 29.18 20.04 -21.44
N GLU A 570 28.94 20.98 -20.51
CA GLU A 570 29.04 20.76 -19.07
C GLU A 570 27.87 19.91 -18.55
N PHE A 571 26.66 20.18 -19.05
CA PHE A 571 25.49 19.35 -18.79
C PHE A 571 25.71 17.90 -19.25
N LEU A 572 26.17 17.69 -20.48
CA LEU A 572 26.42 16.35 -21.03
C LEU A 572 27.50 15.57 -20.25
N ALA A 573 28.57 16.26 -19.81
CA ALA A 573 29.59 15.66 -18.96
C ALA A 573 29.02 15.29 -17.57
N SER A 574 28.29 16.20 -16.94
CA SER A 574 27.66 16.00 -15.63
C SER A 574 26.62 14.89 -15.66
N PHE A 575 25.81 14.79 -16.71
CA PHE A 575 24.79 13.75 -16.88
C PHE A 575 25.44 12.36 -17.03
N ARG A 576 26.54 12.28 -17.80
CA ARG A 576 27.34 11.06 -17.94
C ARG A 576 27.98 10.64 -16.62
N ALA A 577 28.51 11.58 -15.84
CA ALA A 577 29.06 11.32 -14.52
C ALA A 577 27.98 10.82 -13.53
N ALA A 578 26.84 11.50 -13.44
CA ALA A 578 25.74 11.13 -12.55
C ALA A 578 25.17 9.74 -12.87
N PHE A 579 24.93 9.43 -14.14
CA PHE A 579 24.55 8.08 -14.59
C PHE A 579 25.65 7.05 -14.27
N GLY A 580 26.91 7.40 -14.51
CA GLY A 580 28.07 6.54 -14.24
C GLY A 580 28.19 6.14 -12.77
N GLU A 581 28.00 7.06 -11.83
CA GLU A 581 28.01 6.77 -10.39
C GLU A 581 26.79 5.96 -9.95
N ALA A 582 25.60 6.23 -10.51
CA ALA A 582 24.42 5.41 -10.26
C ALA A 582 24.62 3.96 -10.77
N TYR A 583 25.21 3.79 -11.96
CA TYR A 583 25.50 2.48 -12.53
C TYR A 583 26.59 1.73 -11.73
N LYS A 584 27.66 2.40 -11.30
CA LYS A 584 28.66 1.81 -10.38
C LYS A 584 28.02 1.34 -9.08
N ARG A 585 27.11 2.12 -8.49
CA ARG A 585 26.42 1.78 -7.24
C ARG A 585 25.56 0.52 -7.39
N THR A 586 24.90 0.33 -8.54
CA THR A 586 24.04 -0.85 -8.78
C THR A 586 24.82 -2.09 -9.25
N TYR A 587 25.86 -1.92 -10.07
CA TYR A 587 26.49 -3.03 -10.81
C TYR A 587 28.01 -3.19 -10.60
N GLY A 588 28.67 -2.29 -9.86
CA GLY A 588 30.10 -2.36 -9.53
C GLY A 588 31.07 -1.90 -10.64
N TYR A 589 30.58 -1.48 -11.81
CA TYR A 589 31.38 -0.96 -12.92
C TYR A 589 30.64 0.17 -13.65
N HIS A 590 31.27 0.80 -14.65
CA HIS A 590 30.58 1.57 -15.69
C HIS A 590 31.37 1.50 -17.01
N ASP A 591 30.69 1.81 -18.10
CA ASP A 591 31.26 2.07 -19.43
C ASP A 591 31.13 3.59 -19.72
N ALA A 592 32.25 4.28 -19.95
CA ALA A 592 32.24 5.74 -20.10
C ALA A 592 31.92 6.21 -21.54
N GLU A 593 32.19 5.36 -22.53
CA GLU A 593 32.09 5.71 -23.95
C GLU A 593 30.71 5.38 -24.52
N ARG A 594 30.09 4.29 -24.05
CA ARG A 594 28.84 3.78 -24.58
C ARG A 594 27.69 4.81 -24.49
N ALA A 595 26.91 4.88 -25.57
CA ALA A 595 25.77 5.78 -25.67
C ALA A 595 24.71 5.53 -24.59
N ILE A 596 24.13 6.60 -24.07
CA ILE A 596 23.10 6.62 -23.04
C ILE A 596 21.77 7.10 -23.65
N GLU A 597 20.69 6.44 -23.29
CA GLU A 597 19.32 6.83 -23.60
C GLU A 597 18.57 7.04 -22.28
N ALA A 598 18.04 8.24 -22.06
CA ALA A 598 17.10 8.50 -20.98
C ALA A 598 15.67 8.19 -21.46
N VAL A 599 14.91 7.46 -20.63
CA VAL A 599 13.65 6.83 -21.02
C VAL A 599 12.48 7.45 -20.26
N ASP A 600 12.53 7.36 -18.93
CA ASP A 600 11.49 7.88 -18.04
C ASP A 600 12.01 9.08 -17.25
N TRP A 601 11.14 10.05 -17.01
CA TRP A 601 11.40 11.29 -16.31
C TRP A 601 10.38 11.45 -15.19
N THR A 602 10.85 11.71 -13.97
CA THR A 602 9.98 12.07 -12.85
C THR A 602 10.35 13.47 -12.36
N PHE A 603 9.38 14.38 -12.44
CA PHE A 603 9.48 15.69 -11.82
C PHE A 603 8.76 15.65 -10.47
N HIS A 604 9.43 16.13 -9.44
CA HIS A 604 8.94 16.25 -8.07
C HIS A 604 8.86 17.73 -7.70
N ALA A 605 7.78 18.15 -7.07
CA ALA A 605 7.68 19.44 -6.40
C ALA A 605 6.98 19.30 -5.06
N ALA A 606 7.46 20.02 -4.04
CA ALA A 606 6.83 20.10 -2.73
C ALA A 606 6.86 21.53 -2.19
N LEU A 607 5.93 21.83 -1.29
CA LEU A 607 5.72 23.14 -0.69
C LEU A 607 5.88 23.00 0.83
N GLY A 608 6.99 23.50 1.38
CA GLY A 608 7.38 23.34 2.78
C GLY A 608 6.39 23.97 3.75
N ILE A 609 5.45 23.17 4.26
CA ILE A 609 4.34 23.56 5.14
C ILE A 609 4.20 22.60 6.32
N GLY A 610 4.68 21.35 6.19
CA GLY A 610 4.64 20.32 7.23
C GLY A 610 5.21 20.83 8.56
N ALA A 611 4.56 20.47 9.66
CA ALA A 611 4.99 20.90 10.98
C ALA A 611 6.00 19.92 11.56
N GLY A 612 7.07 20.46 12.16
CA GLY A 612 7.87 19.69 13.12
C GLY A 612 7.02 19.23 14.32
N LEU A 613 7.45 18.15 14.96
CA LEU A 613 6.82 17.69 16.20
C LEU A 613 7.17 18.68 17.32
N SER A 614 6.18 19.50 17.74
CA SER A 614 6.37 20.48 18.80
C SER A 614 6.73 19.76 20.10
N ALA A 615 7.92 20.04 20.63
CA ALA A 615 8.48 19.30 21.76
C ALA A 615 7.81 19.69 23.09
N THR A 616 6.90 18.85 23.58
CA THR A 616 6.62 18.77 25.02
C THR A 616 7.74 17.99 25.71
N SER A 617 8.45 18.64 26.63
CA SER A 617 9.38 17.99 27.54
C SER A 617 8.61 17.15 28.56
N THR A 618 8.89 15.85 28.64
CA THR A 618 8.45 14.99 29.73
C THR A 618 9.30 15.28 30.96
N GLN A 619 8.79 16.09 31.89
CA GLN A 619 9.41 16.24 33.22
C GLN A 619 8.96 15.09 34.12
N GLY A 620 9.49 13.90 33.84
CA GLY A 620 9.49 12.80 34.81
C GLY A 620 10.37 13.15 36.01
N ASP A 621 10.03 12.62 37.18
CA ASP A 621 10.81 12.78 38.42
C ASP A 621 12.09 11.91 38.44
N GLY A 622 12.19 10.95 37.53
CA GLY A 622 13.31 10.01 37.41
C GLY A 622 13.06 8.69 38.14
N ASP A 623 12.15 8.65 39.10
CA ASP A 623 11.71 7.43 39.78
C ASP A 623 10.73 6.67 38.89
N SER A 624 11.25 6.06 37.83
CA SER A 624 10.39 5.40 36.84
C SER A 624 9.80 4.06 37.31
N VAL A 625 10.29 3.43 38.37
CA VAL A 625 9.85 2.07 38.76
C VAL A 625 8.47 2.11 39.42
N ILE A 626 7.53 1.33 38.86
CA ILE A 626 6.15 1.21 39.36
C ILE A 626 5.82 -0.20 39.91
N GLY A 627 6.73 -1.17 39.77
CA GLY A 627 6.56 -2.49 40.35
C GLY A 627 7.52 -3.53 39.80
N ARG A 628 7.22 -4.80 40.08
CA ARG A 628 7.93 -5.98 39.54
C ARG A 628 6.96 -6.99 38.97
N ARG A 629 7.44 -7.79 38.01
CA ARG A 629 6.68 -8.89 37.41
C ARG A 629 7.63 -10.00 36.96
N ARG A 630 7.18 -11.25 37.01
CA ARG A 630 7.89 -12.36 36.37
C ARG A 630 7.74 -12.30 34.85
N ALA A 631 8.86 -12.40 34.13
CA ALA A 631 8.90 -12.42 32.68
C ALA A 631 9.85 -13.49 32.13
N TRP A 632 9.53 -14.02 30.94
CA TRP A 632 10.25 -15.12 30.29
C TRP A 632 10.92 -14.65 29.00
N PHE A 633 12.25 -14.71 28.94
CA PHE A 633 13.03 -14.21 27.80
C PHE A 633 13.67 -15.30 26.94
N ASP A 634 14.00 -16.45 27.53
CA ASP A 634 14.77 -17.52 26.90
C ASP A 634 14.20 -18.93 27.21
N PRO A 635 14.28 -19.90 26.27
CA PRO A 635 13.70 -21.24 26.44
C PRO A 635 14.31 -22.02 27.62
N GLY A 636 13.50 -22.87 28.27
CA GLY A 636 13.93 -23.68 29.41
C GLY A 636 14.22 -22.90 30.71
N THR A 637 14.00 -21.58 30.73
CA THR A 637 14.16 -20.76 31.95
C THR A 637 12.87 -20.71 32.76
N GLN A 638 12.97 -20.62 34.09
CA GLN A 638 11.82 -20.47 34.98
C GLN A 638 11.19 -19.06 34.94
N GLY A 639 11.66 -18.17 34.08
CA GLY A 639 11.34 -16.74 34.12
C GLY A 639 12.00 -16.02 35.30
N ILE A 640 12.30 -14.74 35.11
CA ILE A 640 12.98 -13.87 36.08
C ILE A 640 12.03 -12.77 36.54
N GLU A 641 12.17 -12.31 37.78
CA GLU A 641 11.55 -11.04 38.19
C GLU A 641 12.29 -9.89 37.51
N ILE A 642 11.53 -8.99 36.89
CA ILE A 642 12.03 -7.76 36.28
C ILE A 642 11.37 -6.54 36.91
N ASP A 643 12.10 -5.42 36.91
CA ASP A 643 11.52 -4.11 37.20
C ASP A 643 10.60 -3.66 36.05
N ILE A 644 9.48 -3.03 36.42
CA ILE A 644 8.50 -2.42 35.52
C ILE A 644 8.59 -0.90 35.67
N HIS A 645 8.81 -0.20 34.56
CA HIS A 645 8.97 1.25 34.52
C HIS A 645 7.76 1.94 33.86
N ASP A 646 7.34 3.09 34.37
CA ASP A 646 6.43 4.01 33.70
C ASP A 646 7.23 4.97 32.80
N ARG A 647 6.94 4.97 31.50
CA ARG A 647 7.60 5.86 30.52
C ARG A 647 7.45 7.34 30.89
N TYR A 648 6.31 7.76 31.43
CA TYR A 648 6.02 9.16 31.73
C TYR A 648 6.73 9.68 32.99
N ARG A 649 7.18 8.78 33.88
CA ARG A 649 8.05 9.10 35.04
C ARG A 649 9.54 9.13 34.70
N MET A 650 9.96 8.63 33.53
CA MET A 650 11.35 8.69 33.09
C MET A 650 11.81 10.14 32.82
N ALA A 651 12.92 10.54 33.43
CA ALA A 651 13.57 11.82 33.17
C ALA A 651 14.57 11.71 31.99
N PRO A 652 14.71 12.74 31.13
CA PRO A 652 15.77 12.80 30.12
C PRO A 652 17.17 12.64 30.73
N GLY A 653 18.04 11.88 30.06
CA GLY A 653 19.39 11.56 30.55
C GLY A 653 19.46 10.47 31.65
N VAL A 654 18.34 10.04 32.22
CA VAL A 654 18.29 8.85 33.10
C VAL A 654 18.11 7.61 32.24
N ALA A 655 19.05 6.67 32.35
CA ALA A 655 19.07 5.47 31.53
C ALA A 655 18.68 4.20 32.29
N VAL A 656 17.84 3.40 31.65
CA VAL A 656 17.36 2.10 32.14
C VAL A 656 18.07 0.99 31.35
N THR A 657 18.46 -0.11 32.01
CA THR A 657 19.17 -1.24 31.38
C THR A 657 18.37 -2.52 31.54
N GLY A 658 18.17 -3.27 30.45
CA GLY A 658 17.41 -4.52 30.45
C GLY A 658 18.18 -5.71 31.06
N PRO A 659 17.48 -6.79 31.48
CA PRO A 659 16.10 -7.10 31.11
C PRO A 659 15.06 -6.41 31.99
N CYS A 660 14.16 -5.65 31.37
CA CYS A 660 13.04 -4.99 32.05
C CYS A 660 11.94 -4.62 31.05
N VAL A 661 10.82 -4.10 31.56
CA VAL A 661 9.70 -3.62 30.75
C VAL A 661 9.42 -2.17 31.07
N ILE A 662 9.19 -1.35 30.05
CA ILE A 662 8.69 0.02 30.19
C ILE A 662 7.27 0.04 29.64
N GLU A 663 6.31 0.47 30.44
CA GLU A 663 4.89 0.58 30.08
C GLU A 663 4.55 2.03 29.70
N GLU A 664 3.74 2.21 28.65
CA GLU A 664 3.09 3.49 28.32
C GLU A 664 1.61 3.22 28.00
N ALA A 665 0.78 4.26 27.86
CA ALA A 665 -0.68 4.07 27.81
C ALA A 665 -1.14 3.25 26.58
N GLU A 666 -0.47 3.40 25.43
CA GLU A 666 -0.85 2.77 24.17
C GLU A 666 -0.09 1.47 23.82
N THR A 667 1.01 1.14 24.50
CA THR A 667 1.88 0.00 24.15
C THR A 667 2.86 -0.36 25.28
N THR A 668 3.76 -1.31 25.05
CA THR A 668 4.71 -1.79 26.06
C THR A 668 6.05 -2.16 25.43
N ILE A 669 7.12 -1.62 25.99
CA ILE A 669 8.50 -1.79 25.52
C ILE A 669 9.15 -2.94 26.27
N VAL A 670 9.68 -3.92 25.54
CA VAL A 670 10.45 -5.03 26.13
C VAL A 670 11.94 -4.80 25.89
N LEU A 671 12.69 -4.50 26.96
CA LEU A 671 14.15 -4.44 26.93
C LEU A 671 14.72 -5.81 27.29
N LEU A 672 15.66 -6.29 26.48
CA LEU A 672 16.34 -7.56 26.69
C LEU A 672 17.61 -7.33 27.51
N ALA A 673 18.18 -8.41 28.06
CA ALA A 673 19.48 -8.34 28.73
C ALA A 673 20.53 -7.64 27.83
N GLY A 674 21.17 -6.60 28.38
CA GLY A 674 22.20 -5.79 27.71
C GLY A 674 21.69 -4.65 26.83
N ASP A 675 20.38 -4.46 26.64
CA ASP A 675 19.85 -3.24 26.00
C ASP A 675 19.88 -2.07 27.00
N ARG A 676 20.22 -0.86 26.55
CA ARG A 676 20.22 0.37 27.37
C ARG A 676 19.33 1.43 26.73
N ALA A 677 18.29 1.85 27.42
CA ALA A 677 17.30 2.83 26.98
C ALA A 677 17.44 4.17 27.72
N GLU A 678 17.22 5.28 27.02
CA GLU A 678 17.30 6.64 27.56
C GLU A 678 16.26 7.52 26.86
N ILE A 679 15.69 8.50 27.57
CA ILE A 679 14.79 9.50 26.97
C ILE A 679 15.64 10.63 26.36
N SER A 680 15.49 10.87 25.05
CA SER A 680 16.21 11.92 24.32
C SER A 680 15.73 13.32 24.74
N ALA A 681 16.46 14.38 24.34
CA ALA A 681 15.98 15.76 24.47
C ALA A 681 14.66 16.00 23.71
N CYS A 682 14.42 15.21 22.66
CA CYS A 682 13.17 15.16 21.91
C CYS A 682 12.17 14.13 22.47
N GLY A 683 12.34 13.65 23.72
CA GLY A 683 11.37 12.80 24.43
C GLY A 683 11.13 11.41 23.82
N ASN A 684 11.85 11.04 22.78
CA ASN A 684 11.79 9.72 22.18
C ASN A 684 12.60 8.74 23.05
N LEU A 685 12.16 7.49 23.13
CA LEU A 685 12.91 6.46 23.87
C LEU A 685 13.96 5.87 22.94
N VAL A 686 15.23 6.21 23.17
CA VAL A 686 16.37 5.76 22.36
C VAL A 686 17.04 4.59 23.07
N ILE A 687 17.14 3.47 22.37
CA ILE A 687 17.60 2.18 22.90
C ILE A 687 18.85 1.76 22.13
N ALA A 688 19.99 1.72 22.81
CA ALA A 688 21.19 1.06 22.32
C ALA A 688 21.00 -0.46 22.48
N ILE A 689 21.09 -1.21 21.38
CA ILE A 689 20.83 -2.65 21.38
C ILE A 689 22.07 -3.40 21.85
N GLY A 690 21.88 -4.23 22.88
CA GLY A 690 22.90 -5.10 23.43
C GLY A 690 23.44 -6.05 22.36
N GLY A 691 24.77 -6.05 22.22
CA GLY A 691 25.47 -7.03 21.38
C GLY A 691 25.10 -8.45 21.79
N ARG A 692 25.11 -9.39 20.84
CA ARG A 692 24.81 -10.79 21.14
C ARG A 692 25.81 -11.30 22.18
N HIS A 693 25.33 -11.72 23.35
CA HIS A 693 26.08 -12.68 24.15
C HIS A 693 26.38 -13.88 23.25
N GLU A 694 27.66 -14.12 22.98
CA GLU A 694 28.10 -15.45 22.58
C GLU A 694 27.61 -16.40 23.67
N ARG A 695 26.84 -17.42 23.29
CA ARG A 695 26.30 -18.38 24.26
C ARG A 695 27.49 -19.00 25.01
N GLN A 696 27.62 -18.70 26.30
CA GLN A 696 28.56 -19.41 27.16
C GLN A 696 28.28 -20.91 26.99
N SER A 697 29.27 -21.63 26.47
CA SER A 697 29.14 -23.05 26.19
C SER A 697 28.90 -23.78 27.50
N HIS A 698 27.68 -24.31 27.69
CA HIS A 698 27.41 -25.17 28.84
C HIS A 698 28.47 -26.26 28.92
N HIS A 699 29.12 -26.38 30.08
CA HIS A 699 29.97 -27.53 30.36
C HIS A 699 29.16 -28.82 30.16
N PRO A 700 29.66 -29.82 29.43
CA PRO A 700 28.98 -31.10 29.33
C PRO A 700 28.95 -31.76 30.71
N VAL A 701 27.76 -32.05 31.21
CA VAL A 701 27.58 -32.86 32.42
C VAL A 701 28.17 -34.24 32.17
N ALA A 702 29.11 -34.66 33.00
CA ALA A 702 29.77 -35.95 32.87
C ALA A 702 28.90 -37.08 33.45
N GLY A 703 28.95 -38.25 32.81
CA GLY A 703 28.43 -39.51 33.36
C GLY A 703 27.03 -39.90 32.90
N LEU A 704 26.97 -40.69 31.82
CA LEU A 704 26.00 -41.78 31.63
C LEU A 704 26.54 -42.73 30.56
N GLU A 705 27.04 -43.89 30.97
CA GLU A 705 27.56 -44.91 30.04
C GLU A 705 26.44 -45.81 29.51
N HIS A 706 26.46 -46.11 28.20
CA HIS A 706 25.84 -47.32 27.65
C HIS A 706 26.48 -47.73 26.31
N PRO A 707 26.25 -48.96 25.81
CA PRO A 707 27.36 -49.80 25.36
C PRO A 707 27.64 -49.76 23.84
N ARG A 708 28.84 -50.29 23.51
CA ARG A 708 29.36 -50.39 22.14
C ARG A 708 28.50 -51.30 21.26
N LEU A 709 28.15 -50.82 20.06
CA LEU A 709 27.75 -51.66 18.93
C LEU A 709 28.59 -51.33 17.69
N HIS A 710 29.32 -52.32 17.18
CA HIS A 710 30.19 -52.14 16.02
C HIS A 710 29.40 -52.03 14.71
N ARG A 711 29.84 -51.15 13.79
CA ARG A 711 30.03 -51.53 12.37
C ARG A 711 31.07 -50.67 11.66
N ARG A 712 31.69 -51.29 10.66
CA ARG A 712 32.73 -50.77 9.74
C ARG A 712 32.10 -49.74 8.78
N GLY A 713 32.80 -48.78 8.16
CA GLY A 713 34.23 -48.44 8.19
C GLY A 713 34.63 -47.70 6.89
N ASN A 714 35.73 -46.94 6.92
CA ASN A 714 36.31 -46.12 5.82
C ASN A 714 35.44 -44.93 5.34
N GLY A 715 35.99 -43.76 5.00
CA GLY A 715 37.35 -43.27 5.20
C GLY A 715 37.64 -41.93 4.47
N LEU A 716 38.48 -41.09 5.10
CA LEU A 716 39.16 -39.89 4.55
C LEU A 716 38.31 -38.68 4.08
N ASN A 717 38.53 -37.53 4.73
CA ASN A 717 38.22 -36.19 4.23
C ASN A 717 39.25 -35.19 4.84
N PRO A 718 40.01 -34.40 4.05
CA PRO A 718 41.09 -33.55 4.58
C PRO A 718 40.61 -32.20 5.13
N ALA A 719 41.35 -31.64 6.10
CA ALA A 719 41.03 -30.38 6.78
C ALA A 719 41.76 -29.15 6.15
N PRO A 720 41.20 -27.93 6.25
CA PRO A 720 41.84 -26.70 5.78
C PRO A 720 42.74 -26.04 6.84
N HIS A 721 43.92 -25.56 6.43
CA HIS A 721 44.80 -24.76 7.29
C HIS A 721 44.50 -23.25 7.20
N ARG A 722 44.64 -22.54 8.34
CA ARG A 722 44.67 -21.08 8.42
C ARG A 722 46.06 -20.54 8.06
N LEU A 723 46.11 -19.33 7.49
CA LEU A 723 47.32 -18.52 7.31
C LEU A 723 47.29 -17.29 8.22
N LEU A 724 48.45 -16.87 8.74
CA LEU A 724 48.62 -15.69 9.57
C LEU A 724 50.06 -15.14 9.47
N GLY A 725 50.21 -13.80 9.44
CA GLY A 725 51.49 -13.09 9.44
C GLY A 725 52.24 -13.07 8.09
N SER A 726 53.21 -12.19 7.88
CA SER A 726 53.54 -10.92 8.57
C SER A 726 54.40 -10.02 7.65
N ARG A 727 54.68 -8.77 8.06
CA ARG A 727 55.42 -7.77 7.25
C ARG A 727 56.94 -7.82 7.49
N ALA A 728 57.76 -7.84 6.44
CA ALA A 728 59.10 -7.22 6.46
C ALA A 728 59.64 -6.87 5.04
N ARG A 729 60.45 -5.80 4.98
CA ARG A 729 61.01 -5.11 3.81
C ARG A 729 62.14 -5.87 3.10
N GLY A 730 62.38 -5.62 1.80
CA GLY A 730 63.73 -5.73 1.21
C GLY A 730 63.86 -5.94 -0.31
N GLY A 731 64.76 -5.19 -0.98
CA GLY A 731 65.58 -5.72 -2.09
C GLY A 731 65.04 -5.74 -3.53
N ARG A 732 65.20 -4.61 -4.24
CA ARG A 732 65.41 -4.40 -5.70
C ARG A 732 65.51 -5.60 -6.70
N LEU A 733 64.93 -5.35 -7.88
CA LEU A 733 65.40 -5.70 -9.26
C LEU A 733 65.47 -7.17 -9.72
N LEU A 734 64.59 -7.55 -10.66
CA LEU A 734 64.93 -7.62 -12.11
C LEU A 734 63.71 -7.97 -13.00
N HIS A 735 63.72 -7.49 -14.25
CA HIS A 735 62.74 -7.88 -15.28
C HIS A 735 63.18 -9.15 -16.03
N ARG A 736 62.25 -10.10 -16.25
CA ARG A 736 62.16 -10.84 -17.52
C ARG A 736 60.75 -11.37 -17.78
N ARG A 737 60.34 -11.36 -19.06
CA ARG A 737 59.03 -11.84 -19.53
C ARG A 737 59.06 -13.35 -19.79
N VAL A 738 58.01 -14.07 -19.42
CA VAL A 738 57.65 -15.39 -19.98
C VAL A 738 56.14 -15.44 -20.20
N ARG A 739 55.68 -16.04 -21.32
CA ARG A 739 54.26 -16.29 -21.60
C ARG A 739 53.85 -17.67 -21.05
N PRO A 740 52.67 -17.83 -20.42
CA PRO A 740 52.05 -19.14 -20.22
C PRO A 740 51.36 -19.64 -21.50
N SER A 741 51.55 -20.92 -21.83
CA SER A 741 50.85 -21.64 -22.90
C SER A 741 49.55 -22.30 -22.40
N ARG A 742 48.56 -22.47 -23.28
CA ARG A 742 47.38 -23.34 -23.02
C ARG A 742 47.78 -24.82 -23.03
N PRO A 743 47.12 -25.64 -22.20
CA PRO A 743 46.42 -26.82 -22.70
C PRO A 743 45.04 -27.02 -22.01
N PRO A 744 44.31 -28.12 -22.25
CA PRO A 744 43.78 -28.53 -23.54
C PRO A 744 42.23 -28.57 -23.51
N ALA A 745 41.59 -28.77 -24.67
CA ALA A 745 40.14 -28.99 -24.75
C ALA A 745 39.83 -30.47 -25.05
N PHE A 746 38.76 -30.99 -24.45
CA PHE A 746 38.12 -32.25 -24.87
C PHE A 746 36.65 -31.97 -25.19
N ALA A 747 36.10 -32.64 -26.21
CA ALA A 747 34.82 -32.28 -26.81
C ALA A 747 33.74 -33.35 -26.59
N GLY A 748 32.53 -32.91 -26.22
CA GLY A 748 31.28 -33.65 -26.42
C GLY A 748 30.48 -32.95 -27.52
N GLN A 749 30.06 -33.68 -28.54
CA GLN A 749 29.45 -33.11 -29.75
C GLN A 749 27.92 -33.13 -29.69
N PHE A 750 27.28 -32.06 -30.19
CA PHE A 750 26.09 -32.16 -31.03
C PHE A 750 26.01 -30.94 -31.97
N HIS A 751 25.85 -31.19 -33.28
CA HIS A 751 25.78 -30.18 -34.33
C HIS A 751 24.71 -30.55 -35.36
N PRO A 752 23.85 -29.62 -35.80
CA PRO A 752 23.21 -29.69 -37.12
C PRO A 752 24.13 -29.07 -38.18
N ARG A 753 24.31 -29.75 -39.33
CA ARG A 753 25.03 -29.22 -40.50
C ARG A 753 24.04 -28.59 -41.51
N PRO A 754 24.39 -27.45 -42.15
CA PRO A 754 23.80 -27.05 -43.43
C PRO A 754 24.67 -27.51 -44.63
N SER A 755 24.09 -27.60 -45.84
CA SER A 755 24.66 -27.20 -47.16
C SER A 755 24.14 -28.03 -48.35
N ARG A 756 24.38 -27.49 -49.57
CA ARG A 756 24.29 -28.09 -50.94
C ARG A 756 22.94 -27.96 -51.66
N LEU A 757 22.86 -27.61 -52.97
CA LEU A 757 23.92 -27.21 -53.94
C LEU A 757 23.36 -26.37 -55.15
N HIS A 758 24.25 -25.60 -55.78
CA HIS A 758 24.39 -25.06 -57.17
C HIS A 758 23.42 -25.39 -58.33
N ALA A 759 23.37 -24.64 -59.46
CA ALA A 759 23.94 -23.32 -59.86
C ALA A 759 23.40 -22.81 -61.23
N GLY A 760 23.71 -21.54 -61.57
CA GLY A 760 23.69 -20.97 -62.94
C GLY A 760 22.43 -20.17 -63.33
N GLY A 761 22.50 -19.05 -64.08
CA GLY A 761 23.66 -18.26 -64.50
C GLY A 761 23.33 -17.16 -65.55
N GLY A 762 24.00 -15.99 -65.47
CA GLY A 762 24.03 -14.95 -66.52
C GLY A 762 22.90 -13.89 -66.52
N GLY A 763 23.12 -12.78 -67.24
CA GLY A 763 22.05 -11.83 -67.65
C GLY A 763 22.23 -10.36 -67.19
N HIS A 764 22.45 -9.45 -68.15
CA HIS A 764 22.57 -7.99 -67.94
C HIS A 764 21.24 -7.24 -68.16
N ARG A 765 21.11 -6.05 -67.54
CA ARG A 765 20.40 -4.82 -68.00
C ARG A 765 18.86 -4.73 -68.03
N LEU A 766 18.39 -3.68 -67.33
CA LEU A 766 17.46 -2.60 -67.78
C LEU A 766 15.92 -2.82 -67.94
N ARG A 767 15.21 -1.76 -67.49
CA ARG A 767 13.91 -1.20 -67.96
C ARG A 767 12.59 -1.96 -67.71
N HIS A 768 11.79 -1.39 -66.80
CA HIS A 768 10.52 -0.67 -67.07
C HIS A 768 9.32 -1.35 -67.81
N VAL A 769 8.11 -1.00 -67.33
CA VAL A 769 6.81 -0.91 -68.06
C VAL A 769 5.92 -2.18 -68.18
N SER A 770 5.08 -2.34 -67.15
CA SER A 770 3.60 -2.36 -67.20
C SER A 770 2.75 -3.54 -67.73
N ARG A 771 1.69 -3.82 -66.93
CA ARG A 771 0.25 -3.93 -67.28
C ARG A 771 -0.31 -5.10 -68.12
N ARG A 772 -1.32 -5.72 -67.49
CA ARG A 772 -2.69 -6.07 -67.97
C ARG A 772 -3.00 -7.44 -68.60
N ASP A 773 -3.88 -8.14 -67.87
CA ASP A 773 -5.24 -8.61 -68.26
C ASP A 773 -5.47 -9.73 -69.31
N ALA A 774 -6.62 -10.42 -69.08
CA ALA A 774 -7.52 -11.07 -70.06
C ALA A 774 -7.50 -12.61 -70.32
N GLU A 775 -8.39 -13.31 -69.60
CA GLU A 775 -9.52 -14.13 -70.13
C GLU A 775 -9.36 -15.38 -71.05
N ALA A 776 -9.63 -16.55 -70.45
CA ALA A 776 -10.77 -17.46 -70.71
C ALA A 776 -11.08 -18.13 -72.08
N ARG A 777 -11.33 -19.46 -72.04
CA ARG A 777 -12.47 -20.23 -72.66
C ARG A 777 -12.40 -21.71 -72.19
N ARG A 778 -13.50 -22.37 -71.74
CA ARG A 778 -14.60 -23.10 -72.47
C ARG A 778 -14.12 -24.35 -73.26
N CYS A 779 -14.80 -25.50 -73.33
CA CYS A 779 -16.05 -26.02 -72.70
C CYS A 779 -16.21 -27.56 -72.93
N GLY A 780 -17.12 -28.23 -72.20
CA GLY A 780 -17.64 -29.59 -72.49
C GLY A 780 -17.00 -30.74 -71.68
N GLY A 781 -17.65 -31.89 -71.44
CA GLY A 781 -19.01 -32.35 -71.77
C GLY A 781 -19.41 -33.58 -70.93
N ALA A 782 -20.71 -33.82 -70.71
CA ALA A 782 -21.20 -34.68 -69.62
C ALA A 782 -21.37 -36.19 -69.93
N GLN A 783 -21.35 -37.02 -68.88
CA GLN A 783 -22.14 -38.25 -68.80
C GLN A 783 -22.71 -38.48 -67.39
N ARG A 784 -23.84 -39.20 -67.28
CA ARG A 784 -24.57 -39.51 -66.05
C ARG A 784 -25.10 -40.93 -66.09
N GLN A 785 -25.12 -41.63 -64.95
CA GLN A 785 -26.22 -42.52 -64.56
C GLN A 785 -26.54 -42.38 -63.05
N ARG A 786 -27.61 -43.04 -62.57
CA ARG A 786 -28.32 -42.77 -61.29
C ARG A 786 -29.08 -44.04 -60.84
N PRO A 787 -29.43 -44.22 -59.55
CA PRO A 787 -30.76 -43.78 -59.05
C PRO A 787 -30.74 -43.19 -57.60
N ARG A 788 -31.51 -42.12 -57.29
CA ARG A 788 -32.86 -42.06 -56.66
C ARG A 788 -32.95 -42.70 -55.25
N LEU A 789 -33.15 -41.98 -54.13
CA LEU A 789 -34.22 -41.05 -53.66
C LEU A 789 -35.42 -41.71 -52.93
N ARG A 790 -35.60 -41.38 -51.63
CA ARG A 790 -36.90 -41.18 -50.92
C ARG A 790 -36.67 -40.45 -49.57
N SER A 791 -37.74 -40.10 -48.82
CA SER A 791 -37.74 -38.90 -47.95
C SER A 791 -38.78 -38.88 -46.80
N PHE A 792 -38.40 -38.37 -45.61
CA PHE A 792 -39.26 -38.00 -44.44
C PHE A 792 -40.09 -39.17 -43.81
N PRO A 793 -40.80 -39.03 -42.65
CA PRO A 793 -41.00 -37.89 -41.72
C PRO A 793 -40.81 -38.17 -40.19
N ARG A 794 -41.22 -37.16 -39.40
CA ARG A 794 -41.53 -36.99 -37.95
C ARG A 794 -41.96 -38.18 -37.03
N LEU A 795 -41.63 -37.98 -35.73
CA LEU A 795 -42.39 -38.20 -34.45
C LEU A 795 -42.47 -39.58 -33.70
N LEU A 796 -42.17 -39.49 -32.38
CA LEU A 796 -42.75 -40.16 -31.18
C LEU A 796 -42.53 -41.64 -30.80
N HIS A 797 -42.31 -41.82 -29.48
CA HIS A 797 -42.47 -42.99 -28.58
C HIS A 797 -41.74 -44.34 -28.84
N GLY A 798 -41.41 -45.05 -27.75
CA GLY A 798 -40.94 -46.45 -27.74
C GLY A 798 -39.93 -46.78 -26.63
N ASP A 799 -40.32 -47.62 -25.66
CA ASP A 799 -39.54 -47.96 -24.45
C ASP A 799 -38.44 -49.03 -24.63
N ALA A 800 -37.53 -49.06 -23.63
CA ALA A 800 -36.67 -50.18 -23.17
C ALA A 800 -35.61 -50.79 -24.14
N GLY A 801 -34.43 -51.21 -23.66
CA GLY A 801 -33.85 -51.03 -22.32
C GLY A 801 -32.53 -51.80 -22.06
N LEU A 802 -31.82 -51.39 -20.99
CA LEU A 802 -30.78 -52.15 -20.26
C LEU A 802 -29.53 -52.67 -21.01
N ARG A 803 -28.41 -51.92 -20.94
CA ARG A 803 -27.20 -52.25 -20.12
C ARG A 803 -26.04 -51.27 -20.42
N GLY A 804 -25.14 -51.07 -19.44
CA GLY A 804 -23.84 -50.39 -19.61
C GLY A 804 -23.83 -48.89 -19.26
N ARG A 805 -23.12 -48.51 -18.18
CA ARG A 805 -23.01 -47.13 -17.68
C ARG A 805 -22.11 -46.25 -18.57
N PRO A 806 -22.51 -44.99 -18.85
CA PRO A 806 -21.59 -43.88 -19.03
C PRO A 806 -21.67 -42.88 -17.85
N LEU A 807 -20.61 -42.09 -17.65
CA LEU A 807 -20.59 -40.93 -16.76
C LEU A 807 -20.94 -39.65 -17.54
N LEU A 808 -21.93 -38.86 -17.07
CA LEU A 808 -21.81 -37.39 -16.91
C LEU A 808 -23.14 -36.69 -16.54
N ARG A 809 -22.98 -35.51 -15.93
CA ARG A 809 -23.91 -34.37 -15.79
C ARG A 809 -25.13 -34.43 -14.81
N LEU A 810 -24.94 -33.64 -13.76
CA LEU A 810 -25.74 -32.45 -13.36
C LEU A 810 -26.88 -32.53 -12.33
N ASP A 811 -26.82 -31.46 -11.52
CA ASP A 811 -27.83 -30.80 -10.68
C ASP A 811 -28.40 -31.52 -9.46
N ARG A 812 -28.30 -30.81 -8.33
CA ARG A 812 -29.28 -30.82 -7.23
C ARG A 812 -29.04 -29.63 -6.30
N GLN A 813 -29.69 -28.50 -6.61
CA GLN A 813 -30.22 -27.66 -5.53
C GLN A 813 -31.16 -28.52 -4.66
N HIS A 814 -30.99 -28.56 -3.34
CA HIS A 814 -32.13 -28.43 -2.41
C HIS A 814 -31.74 -28.17 -0.94
N ARG A 815 -32.74 -27.70 -0.20
CA ARG A 815 -32.72 -27.27 1.21
C ARG A 815 -32.36 -28.40 2.18
N PRO A 816 -31.89 -28.08 3.40
CA PRO A 816 -32.22 -28.90 4.58
C PRO A 816 -33.70 -28.73 4.96
N SER A 817 -34.35 -29.79 5.42
CA SER A 817 -35.72 -29.76 5.94
C SER A 817 -35.77 -30.30 7.36
N CYS A 818 -36.31 -29.53 8.30
CA CYS A 818 -36.62 -30.03 9.63
C CYS A 818 -37.71 -31.11 9.56
N GLY A 819 -37.51 -32.24 10.24
CA GLY A 819 -38.56 -33.24 10.43
C GLY A 819 -39.53 -32.83 11.55
N ARG A 820 -40.84 -32.93 11.27
CA ARG A 820 -41.88 -33.07 12.30
C ARG A 820 -42.78 -34.24 11.96
N GLY A 821 -43.12 -35.05 12.96
CA GLY A 821 -44.09 -36.12 12.83
C GLY A 821 -45.47 -35.72 13.37
N ARG A 822 -46.51 -36.32 12.77
CA ARG A 822 -47.89 -36.48 13.28
C ARG A 822 -48.81 -35.24 13.43
N ARG A 823 -49.63 -35.06 12.39
CA ARG A 823 -51.12 -35.05 12.34
C ARG A 823 -51.95 -34.17 13.31
N GLY A 824 -52.98 -33.54 12.73
CA GLY A 824 -54.07 -32.79 13.42
C GLY A 824 -54.09 -31.32 12.96
N ALA A 825 -55.02 -30.74 12.17
CA ALA A 825 -56.34 -31.04 11.61
C ALA A 825 -57.45 -30.11 12.17
N GLY A 826 -58.08 -29.33 11.26
CA GLY A 826 -59.15 -28.35 11.54
C GLY A 826 -58.66 -26.93 11.90
N LEU A 827 -59.46 -25.85 11.78
CA LEU A 827 -60.54 -25.50 10.83
C LEU A 827 -61.01 -24.04 11.14
N ALA A 828 -61.49 -23.31 10.11
CA ALA A 828 -62.36 -22.11 10.17
C ALA A 828 -61.92 -20.78 10.87
N GLU A 829 -62.29 -19.66 10.22
CA GLU A 829 -62.99 -18.41 10.68
C GLU A 829 -62.74 -17.81 12.10
N GLY A 830 -62.83 -16.49 12.36
CA GLY A 830 -63.16 -15.31 11.53
C GLY A 830 -63.40 -14.01 12.35
N HIS A 831 -63.77 -12.91 11.68
CA HIS A 831 -64.39 -11.65 12.19
C HIS A 831 -63.68 -10.61 13.10
N ARG A 832 -63.49 -9.40 12.52
CA ARG A 832 -63.93 -8.04 12.98
C ARG A 832 -63.35 -7.39 14.26
N CYS A 833 -63.80 -6.15 14.53
CA CYS A 833 -63.05 -5.10 15.25
C CYS A 833 -63.85 -4.40 16.39
N ASP A 834 -63.10 -3.64 17.20
CA ASP A 834 -63.41 -2.31 17.80
C ASP A 834 -63.83 -2.20 19.30
N ARG A 835 -63.32 -1.12 19.96
CA ARG A 835 -63.60 -0.59 21.33
C ARG A 835 -63.17 -1.45 22.54
N GLY A 836 -62.84 -0.93 23.75
CA GLY A 836 -62.61 0.46 24.23
C GLY A 836 -62.68 0.62 25.78
N LEU A 837 -62.13 1.72 26.34
CA LEU A 837 -62.36 2.34 27.70
C LEU A 837 -61.52 1.95 28.98
N SER A 838 -60.60 2.86 29.34
CA SER A 838 -60.24 3.50 30.65
C SER A 838 -60.63 2.98 32.07
N GLY A 839 -59.71 3.15 33.06
CA GLY A 839 -59.94 3.18 34.53
C GLY A 839 -58.77 3.85 35.33
N ARG A 840 -58.97 4.38 36.57
CA ARG A 840 -58.05 5.35 37.25
C ARG A 840 -57.55 4.97 38.69
N HIS A 841 -56.27 5.27 39.03
CA HIS A 841 -55.70 5.86 40.29
C HIS A 841 -56.03 5.25 41.71
N PRO A 842 -55.47 5.71 42.89
CA PRO A 842 -54.63 6.90 43.22
C PRO A 842 -53.42 6.77 44.22
N HIS A 843 -52.51 7.78 44.19
CA HIS A 843 -51.80 8.56 45.26
C HIS A 843 -51.42 8.03 46.68
N PRO A 844 -50.73 8.81 47.58
CA PRO A 844 -50.22 10.22 47.53
C PRO A 844 -48.70 10.28 47.18
N ALA A 845 -47.87 11.33 47.36
CA ALA A 845 -47.96 12.79 47.65
C ALA A 845 -46.74 13.46 46.91
N GLY A 846 -46.50 14.77 46.78
CA GLY A 846 -47.21 16.05 47.04
C GLY A 846 -46.73 17.07 45.98
N GLU A 847 -46.45 18.37 46.19
CA GLU A 847 -46.82 19.34 47.25
C GLU A 847 -46.63 20.81 46.71
N ALA A 848 -46.40 21.83 47.56
CA ALA A 848 -46.46 23.27 47.24
C ALA A 848 -45.33 23.87 46.36
N GLY A 849 -45.56 24.96 45.60
CA GLY A 849 -46.84 25.68 45.39
C GLY A 849 -46.76 26.96 44.53
N ALA A 850 -47.90 27.66 44.40
CA ALA A 850 -48.17 28.94 43.66
C ALA A 850 -48.01 28.92 42.11
N ARG A 851 -49.07 28.99 41.27
CA ARG A 851 -50.00 30.13 40.93
C ARG A 851 -49.30 31.26 40.14
N ARG A 852 -49.82 31.92 39.08
CA ARG A 852 -51.09 31.99 38.25
C ARG A 852 -50.74 32.90 37.02
N ARG A 853 -51.46 33.16 35.91
CA ARG A 853 -52.55 32.62 35.01
C ARG A 853 -52.74 33.70 33.88
N VAL A 854 -53.32 33.54 32.67
CA VAL A 854 -53.70 32.42 31.75
C VAL A 854 -54.31 32.99 30.43
N ARG A 855 -54.34 32.23 29.30
CA ARG A 855 -55.11 32.44 28.02
C ARG A 855 -54.62 33.58 27.06
N CYS A 856 -54.98 33.66 25.76
CA CYS A 856 -55.36 32.72 24.65
C CYS A 856 -55.48 33.49 23.31
N ARG A 857 -55.37 32.81 22.14
CA ARG A 857 -56.08 32.97 20.81
C ARG A 857 -56.38 34.39 20.22
N ALA A 858 -56.46 34.62 18.89
CA ALA A 858 -56.12 33.89 17.65
C ALA A 858 -56.33 34.81 16.40
N ASP A 859 -55.90 34.34 15.22
CA ASP A 859 -56.43 34.56 13.85
C ASP A 859 -56.68 35.98 13.24
N ALA A 860 -55.80 36.32 12.27
CA ALA A 860 -56.10 36.61 10.84
C ALA A 860 -56.56 38.00 10.28
N HIS A 861 -56.18 38.16 8.98
CA HIS A 861 -56.68 39.05 7.90
C HIS A 861 -56.24 40.55 7.72
N HIS A 862 -55.48 40.75 6.62
CA HIS A 862 -55.61 41.75 5.54
C HIS A 862 -55.88 43.25 5.84
N HIS A 863 -55.02 44.14 5.31
CA HIS A 863 -55.32 44.86 4.04
C HIS A 863 -54.09 45.54 3.38
N ARG A 864 -54.27 46.04 2.14
CA ARG A 864 -53.27 46.77 1.33
C ARG A 864 -53.31 48.29 1.55
N GLN A 865 -52.22 49.00 1.23
CA GLN A 865 -52.26 50.27 0.48
C GLN A 865 -50.93 50.58 -0.23
N CYS A 866 -50.93 51.56 -1.16
CA CYS A 866 -49.84 51.84 -2.11
C CYS A 866 -49.44 53.33 -2.10
N ALA A 867 -48.18 53.65 -2.44
CA ALA A 867 -47.77 54.99 -2.90
C ALA A 867 -46.49 54.94 -3.76
N HIS A 868 -46.39 55.83 -4.75
CA HIS A 868 -45.20 56.10 -5.57
C HIS A 868 -45.20 57.61 -5.92
N PRO A 869 -44.04 58.28 -5.96
CA PRO A 869 -43.43 58.68 -7.26
C PRO A 869 -42.02 58.07 -7.42
N GLY A 870 -41.23 58.22 -8.50
CA GLY A 870 -41.23 59.18 -9.62
C GLY A 870 -40.19 60.29 -9.42
N GLY A 871 -39.24 60.60 -10.32
CA GLY A 871 -38.80 59.92 -11.55
C GLY A 871 -37.88 60.81 -12.42
N GLY A 872 -36.92 60.22 -13.15
CA GLY A 872 -36.21 60.86 -14.27
C GLY A 872 -34.75 61.36 -14.02
N GLY A 873 -33.85 61.03 -14.95
CA GLY A 873 -32.45 61.50 -15.01
C GLY A 873 -31.68 60.81 -16.15
N ARG A 874 -30.81 61.51 -16.91
CA ARG A 874 -30.25 61.02 -18.18
C ARG A 874 -28.72 61.20 -18.32
N ARG A 875 -28.02 60.11 -18.72
CA ARG A 875 -26.72 60.07 -19.44
C ARG A 875 -25.49 60.58 -18.61
N SER A 876 -24.23 60.27 -18.91
CA SER A 876 -23.63 59.81 -20.18
C SER A 876 -22.30 59.00 -20.07
N ARG A 877 -22.07 58.15 -21.09
CA ARG A 877 -20.80 57.84 -21.83
C ARG A 877 -19.45 57.48 -21.13
N ARG A 878 -19.01 56.24 -21.40
CA ARG A 878 -17.62 55.75 -21.70
C ARG A 878 -16.91 56.59 -22.80
N PRO A 879 -15.57 56.51 -23.08
CA PRO A 879 -14.58 55.39 -22.99
C PRO A 879 -13.28 55.72 -22.21
N ALA A 880 -12.29 54.85 -21.90
CA ALA A 880 -11.72 53.59 -22.40
C ALA A 880 -10.56 53.69 -23.43
N GLN A 881 -9.31 53.46 -22.97
CA GLN A 881 -8.10 52.90 -23.62
C GLN A 881 -7.02 52.75 -22.51
N ARG A 882 -6.25 51.66 -22.33
CA ARG A 882 -5.25 50.97 -23.20
C ARG A 882 -4.01 51.81 -23.52
N GLN A 883 -2.84 51.33 -23.07
CA GLN A 883 -2.14 50.30 -23.85
C GLN A 883 -2.08 49.00 -23.04
#